data_AF-A0A225CYP2-F1
#
_entry.id   AF-A0A225CYP2-F1
#
_cell.length_a   1.000
_cell.length_b   1.000
_cell.length_c   1.000
_cell.angle_alpha   90.00
_cell.angle_beta   90.00
_cell.angle_gamma   90.00
#
_symmetry.space_group_name_H-M   'P 1'
#
loop_
_entity.id
_entity.type
_entity.pdbx_description
1 polymer ?
#
loop_
_entity_poly.entity_id
_entity_poly.type
_entity_poly.pdbx_seq_one_letter_code
_entity_poly.pdbx_strand_id
1 'polypeptide(L)'
;MDLRTAWKKMLVFGLFGAAGCLLAGWPPGEVVVWLSRVLVGDAGAPSLVSSAAPAAVAPEPPAEFKERLSAAGAKTGDVQLSLIWFNRNDLDLHCIDPSGFEISYSQRKSRTGGELDVDRNAGCVQPTDEPVENIFWPVGGAPNGIYRVFVNFYSRCPPAPNQTTYKVNVLHGAVRKEFSGTITKDNQPSDKRLIYEFEVGPQIEVFPPAEAKLPRGASVKVPIAIRRSFFQGPVTLTAADLPPGVTAKSVVVPADKTTAEMEMTLGPSAAAATMTVKITATGDKATGSGAFPLTVTAPGFLAYVWKILETAAWTAVVAAALTLALVVGQNYYLSRPLFPGRRGLLLAAGSAAAGFASGFTGQALSYLFASVGFSTLGFVAGWLLLGGLLGFGVSYFIPNLHATKAAIAGLVGGAVGVAAYFIGQTVVGSLAAAVADATTGRLIGDSAGRMAGAVVLGFCIGVMVAMVEAAFRRVWLEVRHGPREIITVNLGPDPVRVGGDARQCTVWARGAAPVALKYWIRSGRVVCGDVVAGREIEVAAGDQRSVGGVEIIVRAGAIQAKGAEIGNAPRPASAPPVQNPMPAPAGRKPDPFDDLPAPSSLTRTEPKPAVKSDPFDDLPMPVTSGPRPPAPSGPPKGSVPPTRPSAPPGPPKPTTVSPPAGPTSLAAADQCPGCKRKVAGRPGARYCMMCDRTF
;
A
#
# COMPACT_ATOMS: atom_id res chain seq x y z
N MET A 1 -33.91 -11.84 28.51
CA MET A 1 -32.79 -10.92 28.79
C MET A 1 -33.11 -9.60 28.11
N ASP A 2 -32.89 -8.46 28.77
CA ASP A 2 -33.10 -7.14 28.14
C ASP A 2 -31.99 -6.93 27.09
N LEU A 3 -32.39 -6.80 25.82
CA LEU A 3 -31.51 -6.63 24.65
C LEU A 3 -30.45 -5.53 24.89
N ARG A 4 -30.83 -4.53 25.70
CA ARG A 4 -30.00 -3.39 26.11
C ARG A 4 -28.72 -3.80 26.85
N THR A 5 -28.73 -4.84 27.68
CA THR A 5 -27.56 -5.24 28.47
C THR A 5 -26.51 -5.97 27.61
N ALA A 6 -26.95 -6.77 26.65
CA ALA A 6 -26.06 -7.43 25.68
C ALA A 6 -25.40 -6.40 24.74
N TRP A 7 -26.18 -5.44 24.26
CA TRP A 7 -25.68 -4.35 23.42
C TRP A 7 -24.64 -3.47 24.11
N LYS A 8 -24.86 -3.11 25.39
CA LYS A 8 -23.87 -2.35 26.17
C LYS A 8 -22.53 -3.07 26.24
N LYS A 9 -22.51 -4.39 26.45
CA LYS A 9 -21.28 -5.18 26.47
C LYS A 9 -20.58 -5.19 25.11
N MET A 10 -21.33 -5.39 24.03
CA MET A 10 -20.78 -5.39 22.67
C MET A 10 -20.10 -4.06 22.34
N LEU A 11 -20.73 -2.94 22.68
CA LEU A 11 -20.16 -1.62 22.47
C LEU A 11 -18.89 -1.40 23.29
N VAL A 12 -18.88 -1.80 24.57
CA VAL A 12 -17.70 -1.64 25.43
C VAL A 12 -16.50 -2.42 24.89
N PHE A 13 -16.67 -3.71 24.57
CA PHE A 13 -15.56 -4.52 24.04
C PHE A 13 -15.12 -4.07 22.63
N GLY A 14 -16.07 -3.66 21.78
CA GLY A 14 -15.76 -3.03 20.50
C GLY A 14 -14.93 -1.76 20.68
N LEU A 15 -15.29 -0.88 21.61
CA LEU A 15 -14.54 0.34 21.92
C LEU A 15 -13.15 0.05 22.48
N PHE A 16 -12.98 -0.96 23.33
CA PHE A 16 -11.64 -1.38 23.78
C PHE A 16 -10.77 -1.87 22.62
N GLY A 17 -11.32 -2.67 21.72
CA GLY A 17 -10.61 -3.13 20.53
C GLY A 17 -10.21 -1.97 19.61
N ALA A 18 -11.15 -1.07 19.33
CA ALA A 18 -10.90 0.16 18.57
C ALA A 18 -9.82 1.04 19.22
N ALA A 19 -9.92 1.29 20.52
CA ALA A 19 -8.97 2.10 21.28
C ALA A 19 -7.58 1.47 21.33
N GLY A 20 -7.49 0.13 21.44
CA GLY A 20 -6.21 -0.58 21.37
C GLY A 20 -5.49 -0.33 20.06
N CYS A 21 -6.21 -0.41 18.94
CA CYS A 21 -5.67 -0.12 17.62
C CYS A 21 -5.36 1.38 17.43
N LEU A 22 -6.22 2.29 17.89
CA LEU A 22 -6.06 3.74 17.69
C LEU A 22 -4.95 4.34 18.56
N LEU A 23 -4.89 3.98 19.84
CA LEU A 23 -4.05 4.65 20.83
C LEU A 23 -2.71 3.94 21.05
N ALA A 24 -2.72 2.60 21.02
CA ALA A 24 -1.55 1.80 21.36
C ALA A 24 -0.93 1.06 20.16
N GLY A 25 -1.70 0.85 19.08
CA GLY A 25 -1.25 0.14 17.88
C GLY A 25 -0.72 1.08 16.80
N TRP A 26 -1.57 2.01 16.35
CA TRP A 26 -1.28 2.87 15.20
C TRP A 26 -0.10 3.81 15.44
N PRO A 27 0.00 4.60 16.54
CA PRO A 27 1.11 5.53 16.71
C PRO A 27 2.48 4.84 16.77
N PRO A 28 2.70 3.77 17.57
CA PRO A 28 3.96 3.04 17.53
C PRO A 28 4.22 2.34 16.19
N GLY A 29 3.16 1.87 15.51
CA GLY A 29 3.27 1.35 14.15
C GLY A 29 3.78 2.41 13.17
N GLU A 30 3.25 3.63 13.20
CA GLU A 30 3.71 4.72 12.34
C GLU A 30 5.16 5.13 12.67
N VAL A 31 5.58 5.02 13.93
CA VAL A 31 7.00 5.22 14.31
C VAL A 31 7.89 4.17 13.64
N VAL A 32 7.48 2.90 13.56
CA VAL A 32 8.23 1.86 12.83
C VAL A 32 8.39 2.25 11.35
N VAL A 33 7.32 2.70 10.72
CA VAL A 33 7.32 3.11 9.31
C VAL A 33 8.18 4.34 9.10
N TRP A 34 8.06 5.34 9.97
CA TRP A 34 8.89 6.55 9.92
C TRP A 34 10.38 6.21 10.08
N LEU A 35 10.75 5.42 11.09
CA LEU A 35 12.13 4.96 11.30
C LEU A 35 12.65 4.18 10.10
N SER A 36 11.81 3.33 9.50
CA SER A 36 12.20 2.55 8.32
C SER A 36 12.56 3.43 7.12
N ARG A 37 11.90 4.58 6.95
CA ARG A 37 12.21 5.56 5.90
C ARG A 37 13.49 6.33 6.19
N VAL A 38 13.71 6.69 7.45
CA VAL A 38 14.95 7.34 7.90
C VAL A 38 16.16 6.44 7.69
N LEU A 39 16.06 5.16 8.04
CA LEU A 39 17.17 4.21 7.99
C LEU A 39 17.57 3.78 6.57
N VAL A 40 16.59 3.62 5.67
CA VAL A 40 16.88 3.24 4.28
C VAL A 40 17.28 4.46 3.44
N GLY A 41 16.98 5.66 3.94
CA GLY A 41 17.01 6.88 3.15
C GLY A 41 15.95 6.75 2.05
N ASP A 42 14.86 7.49 2.14
CA ASP A 42 14.19 7.85 0.89
C ASP A 42 15.28 8.54 0.08
N ALA A 43 15.80 7.85 -0.95
CA ALA A 43 16.57 8.47 -1.99
C ALA A 43 15.67 9.59 -2.49
N GLY A 44 15.95 10.80 -2.00
CA GLY A 44 15.18 11.99 -2.32
C GLY A 44 14.98 11.99 -3.81
N ALA A 45 13.74 12.26 -4.23
CA ALA A 45 13.36 12.34 -5.63
C ALA A 45 14.54 12.91 -6.42
N PRO A 46 15.04 12.21 -7.46
CA PRO A 46 16.23 12.66 -8.17
C PRO A 46 15.96 14.11 -8.54
N SER A 47 16.77 15.01 -7.99
CA SER A 47 16.64 16.43 -8.28
C SER A 47 16.97 16.57 -9.75
N LEU A 48 15.94 16.54 -10.58
CA LEU A 48 16.04 16.82 -12.00
C LEU A 48 16.29 18.31 -12.07
N VAL A 49 17.57 18.70 -12.00
CA VAL A 49 17.95 20.09 -12.20
C VAL A 49 17.62 20.37 -13.66
N SER A 50 16.57 21.17 -13.89
CA SER A 50 16.30 21.73 -15.21
C SER A 50 17.55 22.50 -15.62
N SER A 51 18.13 22.16 -16.76
CA SER A 51 19.04 23.11 -17.40
C SER A 51 18.20 24.34 -17.72
N ALA A 52 18.57 25.50 -17.18
CA ALA A 52 17.92 26.74 -17.59
C ALA A 52 18.07 26.87 -19.11
N ALA A 53 17.05 27.39 -19.81
CA ALA A 53 17.24 27.74 -21.21
C ALA A 53 18.46 28.67 -21.29
N PRO A 54 19.50 28.34 -22.08
CA PRO A 54 20.68 29.19 -22.20
C PRO A 54 20.26 30.61 -22.60
N ALA A 55 21.12 31.62 -22.40
CA ALA A 55 20.85 32.92 -23.00
C ALA A 55 20.95 32.78 -24.54
N ALA A 56 20.02 33.38 -25.29
CA ALA A 56 20.13 33.47 -26.74
C ALA A 56 21.27 34.46 -27.05
N VAL A 57 22.49 33.97 -27.23
CA VAL A 57 23.59 34.80 -27.71
C VAL A 57 23.54 34.78 -29.22
N ALA A 58 23.08 35.88 -29.82
CA ALA A 58 23.18 36.07 -31.27
C ALA A 58 24.66 36.00 -31.67
N PRO A 59 25.03 35.31 -32.76
CA PRO A 59 26.41 35.27 -33.23
C PRO A 59 26.92 36.69 -33.47
N GLU A 60 28.12 36.99 -32.94
CA GLU A 60 28.75 38.30 -33.09
C GLU A 60 29.01 38.61 -34.57
N PRO A 61 28.96 39.89 -34.98
CA PRO A 61 29.39 40.29 -36.31
C PRO A 61 30.89 39.98 -36.54
N PRO A 62 31.31 39.68 -37.77
CA PRO A 62 32.72 39.58 -38.14
C PRO A 62 33.50 40.82 -37.69
N ALA A 63 34.78 40.66 -37.37
CA ALA A 63 35.59 41.71 -36.72
C ALA A 63 35.51 43.09 -37.43
N GLU A 64 35.59 43.10 -38.76
CA GLU A 64 35.51 44.33 -39.57
C GLU A 64 34.14 45.02 -39.47
N PHE A 65 33.05 44.26 -39.48
CA PHE A 65 31.72 44.80 -39.23
C PHE A 65 31.59 45.31 -37.79
N LYS A 66 32.07 44.53 -36.81
CA LYS A 66 32.01 44.87 -35.38
C LYS A 66 32.68 46.21 -35.11
N GLU A 67 33.88 46.41 -35.63
CA GLU A 67 34.66 47.64 -35.46
C GLU A 67 33.91 48.85 -36.05
N ARG A 68 33.53 48.78 -37.33
CA ARG A 68 32.86 49.91 -38.00
C ARG A 68 31.47 50.21 -37.41
N LEU A 69 30.68 49.19 -37.08
CA LEU A 69 29.37 49.36 -36.43
C LEU A 69 29.53 50.02 -35.06
N SER A 70 30.52 49.60 -34.26
CA SER A 70 30.77 50.19 -32.95
C SER A 70 31.25 51.64 -33.05
N ALA A 71 32.14 51.94 -33.99
CA ALA A 71 32.63 53.31 -34.25
C ALA A 71 31.52 54.24 -34.74
N ALA A 72 30.54 53.70 -35.47
CA ALA A 72 29.40 54.45 -35.97
C ALA A 72 28.23 54.58 -34.97
N GLY A 73 28.29 53.88 -33.83
CA GLY A 73 27.21 53.87 -32.83
C GLY A 73 25.96 53.10 -33.28
N ALA A 74 26.11 52.08 -34.13
CA ALA A 74 25.00 51.28 -34.65
C ALA A 74 24.32 50.47 -33.55
N LYS A 75 22.98 50.44 -33.59
CA LYS A 75 22.12 49.63 -32.74
C LYS A 75 21.95 48.21 -33.32
N THR A 76 21.41 47.31 -32.50
CA THR A 76 21.22 45.90 -32.83
C THR A 76 19.89 45.37 -32.30
N GLY A 77 19.50 44.17 -32.73
CA GLY A 77 18.31 43.46 -32.25
C GLY A 77 18.14 42.11 -32.97
N ASP A 78 16.91 41.58 -33.03
CA ASP A 78 16.65 40.22 -33.55
C ASP A 78 16.84 40.08 -35.06
N VAL A 79 16.67 41.20 -35.78
CA VAL A 79 17.03 41.35 -37.19
C VAL A 79 17.97 42.54 -37.31
N GLN A 80 19.16 42.32 -37.88
CA GLN A 80 20.15 43.36 -38.14
C GLN A 80 20.77 43.15 -39.52
N LEU A 81 20.77 44.20 -40.32
CA LEU A 81 21.31 44.24 -41.68
C LEU A 81 22.40 45.31 -41.69
N SER A 82 23.62 44.94 -42.05
CA SER A 82 24.74 45.88 -42.08
C SER A 82 25.44 45.81 -43.42
N LEU A 83 25.80 46.97 -43.98
CA LEU A 83 26.53 47.10 -45.24
C LEU A 83 27.86 47.81 -44.95
N ILE A 84 28.97 47.28 -45.47
CA ILE A 84 30.27 47.96 -45.49
C ILE A 84 30.84 47.94 -46.90
N TRP A 85 31.64 48.95 -47.25
CA TRP A 85 32.32 48.98 -48.54
C TRP A 85 33.71 49.61 -48.43
N PHE A 86 34.45 49.61 -49.54
CA PHE A 86 35.90 49.80 -49.56
C PHE A 86 36.35 51.00 -50.43
N ASN A 87 35.51 52.02 -50.54
CA ASN A 87 35.86 53.30 -51.16
C ASN A 87 34.90 54.42 -50.69
N ARG A 88 35.10 55.62 -51.22
CA ARG A 88 34.33 56.84 -50.87
C ARG A 88 32.98 56.99 -51.55
N ASN A 89 32.57 56.07 -52.42
CA ASN A 89 31.28 56.18 -53.09
C ASN A 89 30.13 56.10 -52.07
N ASP A 90 28.95 56.52 -52.51
CA ASP A 90 27.73 56.51 -51.72
C ASP A 90 26.90 55.27 -52.08
N LEU A 91 26.87 54.29 -51.18
CA LEU A 91 26.05 53.09 -51.31
C LEU A 91 24.97 53.12 -50.23
N ASP A 92 23.72 52.90 -50.63
CA ASP A 92 22.60 52.77 -49.70
C ASP A 92 22.27 51.29 -49.44
N LEU A 93 21.97 50.99 -48.19
CA LEU A 93 21.32 49.77 -47.72
C LEU A 93 19.81 49.98 -47.73
N HIS A 94 19.12 49.11 -48.45
CA HIS A 94 17.66 49.11 -48.50
C HIS A 94 17.12 47.79 -47.95
N CYS A 95 15.98 47.85 -47.27
CA CYS A 95 15.26 46.66 -46.86
C CYS A 95 13.77 46.83 -47.11
N ILE A 96 13.16 45.89 -47.85
CA ILE A 96 11.71 45.77 -47.90
C ILE A 96 11.29 44.81 -46.80
N ASP A 97 10.53 45.31 -45.83
CA ASP A 97 10.03 44.54 -44.70
C ASP A 97 8.77 43.72 -45.05
N PRO A 98 8.28 42.86 -44.14
CA PRO A 98 7.08 42.04 -44.38
C PRO A 98 5.80 42.83 -44.66
N SER A 99 5.72 44.10 -44.27
CA SER A 99 4.58 44.96 -44.59
C SER A 99 4.62 45.50 -46.02
N GLY A 100 5.74 45.27 -46.73
CA GLY A 100 6.03 45.81 -48.05
C GLY A 100 6.64 47.21 -48.01
N PHE A 101 6.97 47.74 -46.82
CA PHE A 101 7.58 49.05 -46.66
C PHE A 101 9.08 48.98 -46.94
N GLU A 102 9.59 49.92 -47.73
CA GLU A 102 11.01 50.00 -48.06
C GLU A 102 11.73 50.99 -47.14
N ILE A 103 12.55 50.45 -46.23
CA ILE A 103 13.48 51.22 -45.42
C ILE A 103 14.67 51.59 -46.29
N SER A 104 14.95 52.89 -46.40
CA SER A 104 16.05 53.48 -47.18
C SER A 104 16.42 54.86 -46.62
N TYR A 105 17.43 55.51 -47.18
CA TYR A 105 17.78 56.90 -46.85
C TYR A 105 16.56 57.84 -46.81
N SER A 106 15.68 57.73 -47.81
CA SER A 106 14.49 58.58 -47.97
C SER A 106 13.40 58.30 -46.93
N GLN A 107 13.31 57.04 -46.47
CA GLN A 107 12.30 56.55 -45.55
C GLN A 107 12.96 55.65 -44.51
N ARG A 108 13.56 56.28 -43.49
CA ARG A 108 14.45 55.58 -42.54
C ARG A 108 13.74 54.72 -41.50
N LYS A 109 12.43 54.88 -41.31
CA LYS A 109 11.69 54.20 -40.24
C LYS A 109 10.42 53.54 -40.76
N SER A 110 10.31 52.24 -40.54
CA SER A 110 9.09 51.48 -40.79
C SER A 110 8.14 51.56 -39.59
N ARG A 111 6.83 51.45 -39.85
CA ARG A 111 5.80 51.26 -38.82
C ARG A 111 5.94 49.94 -38.08
N THR A 112 6.65 48.97 -38.65
CA THR A 112 6.94 47.70 -37.98
C THR A 112 8.16 47.78 -37.05
N GLY A 113 8.73 48.97 -36.82
CA GLY A 113 9.82 49.19 -35.87
C GLY A 113 11.23 49.11 -36.44
N GLY A 114 11.39 48.86 -37.75
CA GLY A 114 12.70 48.86 -38.41
C GLY A 114 13.24 50.29 -38.59
N GLU A 115 14.52 50.49 -38.35
CA GLU A 115 15.20 51.80 -38.44
C GLU A 115 16.55 51.67 -39.17
N LEU A 116 16.77 52.52 -40.19
CA LEU A 116 18.10 52.85 -40.72
C LEU A 116 18.74 53.88 -39.79
N ASP A 117 19.63 53.43 -38.92
CA ASP A 117 20.22 54.25 -37.85
C ASP A 117 21.62 54.75 -38.16
N VAL A 118 22.35 54.04 -39.03
CA VAL A 118 23.64 54.46 -39.55
C VAL A 118 23.60 54.49 -41.06
N ASP A 119 24.03 55.62 -41.60
CA ASP A 119 24.14 55.93 -43.02
C ASP A 119 25.44 56.75 -43.17
N ARG A 120 26.32 56.31 -44.07
CA ARG A 120 27.67 56.86 -44.24
C ARG A 120 27.92 57.15 -45.71
N ASN A 121 28.68 58.22 -45.95
CA ASN A 121 28.96 58.79 -47.27
C ASN A 121 27.76 59.41 -48.00
N ALA A 122 26.60 59.53 -47.33
CA ALA A 122 25.41 60.20 -47.84
C ALA A 122 25.72 61.52 -48.58
N GLY A 123 25.35 61.58 -49.85
CA GLY A 123 25.50 62.76 -50.70
C GLY A 123 26.95 63.21 -50.93
N CYS A 124 27.94 62.35 -50.70
CA CYS A 124 29.37 62.65 -50.84
C CYS A 124 29.88 63.83 -49.99
N VAL A 125 29.18 64.22 -48.90
CA VAL A 125 29.48 65.45 -48.16
C VAL A 125 30.74 65.34 -47.29
N GLN A 126 30.90 64.22 -46.58
CA GLN A 126 32.05 63.91 -45.73
C GLN A 126 32.41 62.42 -45.87
N PRO A 127 32.90 61.97 -47.04
CA PRO A 127 33.07 60.56 -47.30
C PRO A 127 34.29 59.99 -46.57
N THR A 128 34.13 58.79 -46.01
CA THR A 128 35.18 57.97 -45.42
C THR A 128 35.53 56.79 -46.33
N ASP A 129 36.75 56.27 -46.19
CA ASP A 129 37.21 55.05 -46.86
C ASP A 129 36.74 53.77 -46.13
N GLU A 130 36.22 53.92 -44.90
CA GLU A 130 35.66 52.84 -44.08
C GLU A 130 34.17 53.03 -43.74
N PRO A 131 33.29 53.17 -44.74
CA PRO A 131 31.88 53.42 -44.51
C PRO A 131 31.12 52.17 -44.03
N VAL A 132 30.00 52.43 -43.37
CA VAL A 132 29.05 51.44 -42.86
C VAL A 132 27.63 51.99 -42.86
N GLU A 133 26.66 51.15 -43.22
CA GLU A 133 25.24 51.39 -42.97
C GLU A 133 24.63 50.26 -42.14
N ASN A 134 23.54 50.57 -41.42
CA ASN A 134 22.86 49.60 -40.57
C ASN A 134 21.35 49.83 -40.54
N ILE A 135 20.58 48.77 -40.81
CA ILE A 135 19.15 48.69 -40.56
C ILE A 135 18.92 47.62 -39.49
N PHE A 136 18.15 47.93 -38.46
CA PHE A 136 17.84 46.96 -37.42
C PHE A 136 16.38 47.03 -36.96
N TRP A 137 15.90 45.93 -36.39
CA TRP A 137 14.68 45.87 -35.60
C TRP A 137 15.07 45.55 -34.15
N PRO A 138 14.54 46.28 -33.15
CA PRO A 138 14.75 45.96 -31.74
C PRO A 138 14.35 44.50 -31.40
N VAL A 139 14.91 43.96 -30.32
CA VAL A 139 14.54 42.64 -29.79
C VAL A 139 13.03 42.58 -29.54
N GLY A 140 12.38 41.54 -30.08
CA GLY A 140 10.92 41.35 -30.05
C GLY A 140 10.12 42.25 -31.00
N GLY A 141 10.78 43.14 -31.76
CA GLY A 141 10.15 44.12 -32.64
C GLY A 141 10.08 43.72 -34.12
N ALA A 142 10.82 42.70 -34.54
CA ALA A 142 10.82 42.25 -35.93
C ALA A 142 9.50 41.51 -36.28
N PRO A 143 8.69 41.97 -37.25
CA PRO A 143 7.50 41.24 -37.69
C PRO A 143 7.83 39.92 -38.38
N ASN A 144 6.88 38.98 -38.32
CA ASN A 144 6.95 37.74 -39.09
C ASN A 144 6.70 37.99 -40.59
N GLY A 145 7.44 37.29 -41.45
CA GLY A 145 7.27 37.31 -42.90
C GLY A 145 8.59 37.49 -43.66
N ILE A 146 8.48 37.90 -44.92
CA ILE A 146 9.60 37.95 -45.86
C ILE A 146 10.28 39.33 -45.82
N TYR A 147 11.60 39.32 -45.69
CA TYR A 147 12.47 40.48 -45.77
C TYR A 147 13.34 40.38 -47.02
N ARG A 148 13.54 41.50 -47.72
CA ARG A 148 14.38 41.57 -48.91
C ARG A 148 15.41 42.68 -48.75
N VAL A 149 16.69 42.31 -48.77
CA VAL A 149 17.84 43.20 -48.55
C VAL A 149 18.46 43.59 -49.88
N PHE A 150 18.63 44.88 -50.13
CA PHE A 150 19.24 45.39 -51.34
C PHE A 150 20.41 46.31 -51.04
N VAL A 151 21.36 46.36 -51.96
CA VAL A 151 22.41 47.37 -52.01
C VAL A 151 22.17 48.23 -53.24
N ASN A 152 22.11 49.54 -53.05
CA ASN A 152 21.90 50.52 -54.10
C ASN A 152 23.16 51.39 -54.26
N PHE A 153 23.68 51.52 -55.47
CA PHE A 153 24.72 52.50 -55.78
C PHE A 153 24.05 53.85 -55.99
N TYR A 154 24.04 54.70 -54.97
CA TYR A 154 23.36 55.99 -55.01
C TYR A 154 24.11 56.99 -55.88
N SER A 155 25.36 57.30 -55.49
CA SER A 155 26.15 58.34 -56.11
C SER A 155 27.63 57.99 -56.13
N ARG A 156 28.29 58.35 -57.24
CA ARG A 156 29.73 58.28 -57.35
C ARG A 156 30.34 59.52 -56.68
N CYS A 157 31.35 59.33 -55.85
CA CYS A 157 32.06 60.40 -55.15
C CYS A 157 33.51 60.51 -55.66
N PRO A 158 33.81 61.36 -56.67
CA PRO A 158 35.17 61.53 -57.17
C PRO A 158 36.16 61.90 -56.05
N PRO A 159 37.40 61.37 -56.05
CA PRO A 159 38.05 60.65 -57.15
C PRO A 159 37.77 59.13 -57.21
N ALA A 160 36.84 58.60 -56.42
CA ALA A 160 36.56 57.16 -56.38
C ALA A 160 36.16 56.59 -57.77
N PRO A 161 36.55 55.34 -58.08
CA PRO A 161 36.21 54.68 -59.34
C PRO A 161 34.70 54.44 -59.46
N ASN A 162 34.20 54.24 -60.68
CA ASN A 162 32.79 53.86 -60.92
C ASN A 162 32.53 52.37 -60.62
N GLN A 163 33.08 51.88 -59.52
CA GLN A 163 32.99 50.49 -59.09
C GLN A 163 33.26 50.42 -57.60
N THR A 164 32.40 49.73 -56.86
CA THR A 164 32.52 49.59 -55.41
C THR A 164 32.36 48.14 -55.01
N THR A 165 33.35 47.60 -54.32
CA THR A 165 33.24 46.31 -53.62
C THR A 165 32.58 46.55 -52.26
N TYR A 166 31.70 45.65 -51.86
CA TYR A 166 30.96 45.72 -50.60
C TYR A 166 30.81 44.35 -49.95
N LYS A 167 30.51 44.36 -48.65
CA LYS A 167 30.04 43.21 -47.89
C LYS A 167 28.74 43.56 -47.18
N VAL A 168 27.80 42.61 -47.12
CA VAL A 168 26.56 42.71 -46.37
C VAL A 168 26.52 41.62 -45.32
N ASN A 169 26.19 41.97 -44.09
CA ASN A 169 26.01 41.04 -42.99
C ASN A 169 24.56 41.07 -42.52
N VAL A 170 23.92 39.90 -42.44
CA VAL A 170 22.50 39.74 -42.13
C VAL A 170 22.33 38.80 -40.94
N LEU A 171 21.84 39.32 -39.83
CA LEU A 171 21.38 38.58 -38.65
C LEU A 171 19.86 38.40 -38.73
N HIS A 172 19.39 37.16 -38.68
CA HIS A 172 17.98 36.79 -38.52
C HIS A 172 17.86 35.38 -37.93
N GLY A 173 16.88 35.13 -37.06
CA GLY A 173 16.63 33.77 -36.52
C GLY A 173 17.83 33.15 -35.81
N ALA A 174 18.62 33.95 -35.07
CA ALA A 174 19.89 33.58 -34.43
C ALA A 174 21.00 33.09 -35.39
N VAL A 175 20.83 33.30 -36.70
CA VAL A 175 21.83 32.99 -37.74
C VAL A 175 22.38 34.29 -38.32
N ARG A 176 23.70 34.35 -38.50
CA ARG A 176 24.36 35.46 -39.19
C ARG A 176 24.98 34.97 -40.49
N LYS A 177 24.67 35.66 -41.59
CA LYS A 177 25.21 35.37 -42.94
C LYS A 177 25.95 36.58 -43.48
N GLU A 178 27.04 36.34 -44.20
CA GLU A 178 27.79 37.36 -44.91
C GLU A 178 27.69 37.15 -46.42
N PHE A 179 27.54 38.24 -47.16
CA PHE A 179 27.54 38.29 -48.61
C PHE A 179 28.59 39.31 -49.05
N SER A 180 29.29 39.03 -50.15
CA SER A 180 30.26 39.95 -50.74
C SER A 180 29.91 40.17 -52.21
N GLY A 181 30.19 41.36 -52.73
CA GLY A 181 29.92 41.67 -54.13
C GLY A 181 30.59 42.96 -54.60
N THR A 182 30.38 43.26 -55.87
CA THR A 182 30.81 44.50 -56.51
C THR A 182 29.63 45.10 -57.28
N ILE A 183 29.53 46.43 -57.29
CA ILE A 183 28.47 47.18 -57.97
C ILE A 183 29.05 48.39 -58.72
N THR A 184 28.48 48.73 -59.87
CA THR A 184 28.83 49.88 -60.74
C THR A 184 27.61 50.78 -60.91
N LYS A 185 27.82 52.08 -61.17
CA LYS A 185 26.74 53.04 -61.42
C LYS A 185 26.58 53.23 -62.92
N ASP A 186 25.49 52.70 -63.49
CA ASP A 186 25.21 52.76 -64.93
C ASP A 186 23.83 53.39 -65.24
N ASN A 187 23.15 53.96 -64.24
CA ASN A 187 21.78 54.52 -64.34
C ASN A 187 20.76 53.51 -64.89
N GLN A 188 20.95 52.23 -64.55
CA GLN A 188 20.13 51.10 -64.94
C GLN A 188 19.46 50.48 -63.71
N PRO A 189 18.43 49.61 -63.87
CA PRO A 189 17.87 48.84 -62.77
C PRO A 189 18.91 48.02 -61.97
N SER A 190 20.09 47.77 -62.55
CA SER A 190 21.24 47.13 -61.91
C SER A 190 21.90 47.94 -60.79
N ASP A 191 21.63 49.24 -60.70
CA ASP A 191 22.16 50.10 -59.65
C ASP A 191 21.61 49.70 -58.27
N LYS A 192 20.47 48.99 -58.21
CA LYS A 192 19.89 48.41 -56.98
C LYS A 192 19.84 46.89 -57.11
N ARG A 193 20.63 46.18 -56.30
CA ARG A 193 20.78 44.72 -56.36
C ARG A 193 20.17 44.04 -55.14
N LEU A 194 19.28 43.07 -55.35
CA LEU A 194 18.84 42.15 -54.30
C LEU A 194 20.02 41.28 -53.86
N ILE A 195 20.36 41.36 -52.58
CA ILE A 195 21.46 40.60 -51.98
C ILE A 195 20.94 39.32 -51.36
N TYR A 196 19.85 39.43 -50.60
CA TYR A 196 19.34 38.31 -49.82
C TYR A 196 17.85 38.49 -49.53
N GLU A 197 17.12 37.38 -49.64
CA GLU A 197 15.72 37.26 -49.22
C GLU A 197 15.64 36.20 -48.13
N PHE A 198 14.97 36.52 -47.02
CA PHE A 198 14.80 35.59 -45.90
C PHE A 198 13.43 35.75 -45.24
N GLU A 199 12.98 34.68 -44.60
CA GLU A 199 11.73 34.66 -43.85
C GLU A 199 12.03 34.57 -42.34
N VAL A 200 11.38 35.44 -41.57
CA VAL A 200 11.35 35.36 -40.11
C VAL A 200 9.99 34.80 -39.70
N GLY A 201 9.98 33.75 -38.89
CA GLY A 201 8.75 33.11 -38.43
C GLY A 201 8.83 32.56 -37.01
N PRO A 202 7.68 32.15 -36.44
CA PRO A 202 7.60 31.58 -35.10
C PRO A 202 8.53 30.37 -34.91
N GLN A 203 9.34 30.37 -33.86
CA GLN A 203 10.26 29.27 -33.53
C GLN A 203 10.19 28.89 -32.05
N ILE A 204 10.30 27.59 -31.75
CA ILE A 204 10.35 27.05 -30.39
C ILE A 204 11.60 26.19 -30.21
N GLU A 205 12.37 26.48 -29.17
CA GLU A 205 13.44 25.61 -28.69
C GLU A 205 13.02 24.95 -27.38
N VAL A 206 13.33 23.66 -27.21
CA VAL A 206 12.95 22.87 -26.03
C VAL A 206 14.22 22.38 -25.32
N PHE A 207 14.30 22.65 -24.02
CA PHE A 207 15.44 22.31 -23.16
C PHE A 207 14.98 21.32 -22.07
N PRO A 208 15.00 20.01 -22.36
CA PRO A 208 14.77 18.98 -21.35
C PRO A 208 15.98 18.87 -20.39
N PRO A 209 15.85 18.16 -19.26
CA PRO A 209 16.98 17.88 -18.38
C PRO A 209 18.00 16.94 -19.04
N ALA A 210 19.22 16.90 -18.53
CA ALA A 210 20.29 16.07 -19.09
C ALA A 210 20.04 14.55 -18.93
N GLU A 211 19.43 14.15 -17.82
CA GLU A 211 19.01 12.77 -17.54
C GLU A 211 17.81 12.83 -16.59
N ALA A 212 16.88 11.87 -16.70
CA ALA A 212 15.93 11.62 -15.62
C ALA A 212 15.87 10.13 -15.26
N LYS A 213 15.77 9.88 -13.95
CA LYS A 213 15.61 8.54 -13.37
C LYS A 213 14.23 8.44 -12.74
N LEU A 214 13.44 7.45 -13.15
CA LEU A 214 12.17 7.15 -12.49
C LEU A 214 12.25 5.83 -11.73
N PRO A 215 12.09 5.85 -10.39
CA PRO A 215 11.83 4.62 -9.65
C PRO A 215 10.45 4.06 -10.03
N ARG A 216 10.31 2.73 -10.13
CA ARG A 216 9.02 2.08 -10.43
C ARG A 216 7.91 2.52 -9.47
N GLY A 217 6.75 2.87 -10.02
CA GLY A 217 5.53 3.21 -9.26
C GLY A 217 5.47 4.63 -8.69
N ALA A 218 6.42 5.50 -9.09
CA ALA A 218 6.38 6.93 -8.78
C ALA A 218 5.84 7.75 -9.95
N SER A 219 5.13 8.85 -9.64
CA SER A 219 4.99 9.99 -10.54
C SER A 219 6.19 10.91 -10.30
N VAL A 220 6.91 11.28 -11.36
CA VAL A 220 7.99 12.27 -11.29
C VAL A 220 7.61 13.46 -12.14
N LYS A 221 7.83 14.65 -11.60
CA LYS A 221 7.71 15.90 -12.32
C LYS A 221 9.03 16.22 -13.01
N VAL A 222 9.03 16.18 -14.33
CA VAL A 222 10.19 16.50 -15.17
C VAL A 222 10.11 17.97 -15.55
N PRO A 223 11.02 18.84 -15.08
CA PRO A 223 11.01 20.23 -15.47
C PRO A 223 11.54 20.36 -16.90
N ILE A 224 10.84 21.15 -17.71
CA ILE A 224 11.17 21.40 -19.11
C ILE A 224 11.16 22.93 -19.31
N ALA A 225 12.27 23.46 -19.80
CA ALA A 225 12.35 24.85 -20.20
C ALA A 225 12.12 24.98 -21.72
N ILE A 226 11.52 26.09 -22.14
CA ILE A 226 11.32 26.43 -23.54
C ILE A 226 11.77 27.86 -23.82
N ARG A 227 12.17 28.10 -25.06
CA ARG A 227 12.34 29.46 -25.60
C ARG A 227 11.40 29.66 -26.77
N ARG A 228 10.72 30.81 -26.78
CA ARG A 228 9.86 31.27 -27.87
C ARG A 228 10.59 32.40 -28.58
N SER A 229 10.69 32.32 -29.90
CA SER A 229 11.22 33.39 -30.74
C SER A 229 10.15 33.78 -31.76
N PHE A 230 9.91 35.08 -31.91
CA PHE A 230 8.95 35.66 -32.87
C PHE A 230 7.47 35.26 -32.67
N PHE A 231 7.07 34.80 -31.49
CA PHE A 231 5.68 34.64 -31.07
C PHE A 231 5.52 34.64 -29.55
N GLN A 232 4.31 34.95 -29.04
CA GLN A 232 4.00 35.09 -27.60
C GLN A 232 2.78 34.25 -27.18
N GLY A 233 2.49 33.17 -27.91
CA GLY A 233 1.34 32.29 -27.65
C GLY A 233 1.61 31.19 -26.62
N PRO A 234 0.55 30.51 -26.11
CA PRO A 234 0.70 29.31 -25.30
C PRO A 234 1.37 28.18 -26.10
N VAL A 235 2.12 27.32 -25.40
CA VAL A 235 2.84 26.19 -26.00
C VAL A 235 2.43 24.90 -25.32
N THR A 236 2.04 23.89 -26.11
CA THR A 236 1.67 22.57 -25.59
C THR A 236 2.86 21.63 -25.70
N LEU A 237 3.27 21.05 -24.57
CA LEU A 237 4.30 20.03 -24.49
C LEU A 237 3.67 18.63 -24.53
N THR A 238 4.21 17.77 -25.38
CA THR A 238 3.84 16.36 -25.52
C THR A 238 5.09 15.49 -25.47
N ALA A 239 4.99 14.31 -24.87
CA ALA A 239 6.08 13.34 -24.87
C ALA A 239 5.79 12.20 -25.84
N ALA A 240 6.81 11.78 -26.56
CA ALA A 240 6.81 10.63 -27.46
C ALA A 240 7.97 9.68 -27.09
N ASP A 241 7.95 8.47 -27.65
CA ASP A 241 8.97 7.44 -27.45
C ASP A 241 9.16 7.04 -25.97
N LEU A 242 8.04 7.00 -25.23
CA LEU A 242 8.03 6.63 -23.81
C LEU A 242 8.34 5.13 -23.64
N PRO A 243 9.11 4.74 -22.60
CA PRO A 243 9.30 3.34 -22.27
C PRO A 243 7.99 2.59 -22.03
N PRO A 244 7.91 1.28 -22.31
CA PRO A 244 6.72 0.48 -22.04
C PRO A 244 6.22 0.64 -20.60
N GLY A 245 4.97 1.07 -20.44
CA GLY A 245 4.35 1.30 -19.14
C GLY A 245 4.61 2.69 -18.53
N VAL A 246 5.31 3.61 -19.21
CA VAL A 246 5.39 5.03 -18.81
C VAL A 246 4.31 5.81 -19.55
N THR A 247 3.58 6.67 -18.84
CA THR A 247 2.63 7.63 -19.40
C THR A 247 3.06 9.04 -19.02
N ALA A 248 2.82 10.02 -19.90
CA ALA A 248 3.11 11.42 -19.62
C ALA A 248 1.87 12.26 -19.92
N LYS A 249 1.51 13.16 -19.01
CA LYS A 249 0.41 14.10 -19.25
C LYS A 249 0.94 15.27 -20.09
N SER A 250 0.19 15.66 -21.12
CA SER A 250 0.48 16.88 -21.87
C SER A 250 0.38 18.10 -20.97
N VAL A 251 1.29 19.05 -21.12
CA VAL A 251 1.32 20.26 -20.28
C VAL A 251 1.31 21.50 -21.17
N VAL A 252 0.45 22.46 -20.83
CA VAL A 252 0.41 23.76 -21.51
C VAL A 252 1.29 24.73 -20.73
N VAL A 253 2.26 25.34 -21.42
CA VAL A 253 3.07 26.45 -20.92
C VAL A 253 2.39 27.76 -21.31
N PRO A 254 1.84 28.51 -20.33
CA PRO A 254 1.24 29.82 -20.56
C PRO A 254 2.21 30.80 -21.24
N ALA A 255 1.68 31.81 -21.93
CA ALA A 255 2.45 32.81 -22.66
C ALA A 255 3.50 33.53 -21.79
N ASP A 256 3.17 33.78 -20.51
CA ASP A 256 3.99 34.46 -19.52
C ASP A 256 5.07 33.58 -18.87
N LYS A 257 5.10 32.26 -19.17
CA LYS A 257 6.03 31.30 -18.56
C LYS A 257 6.94 30.65 -19.58
N THR A 258 8.19 30.40 -19.20
CA THR A 258 9.21 29.72 -20.03
C THR A 258 9.59 28.34 -19.49
N THR A 259 9.01 27.93 -18.36
CA THR A 259 9.25 26.63 -17.74
C THR A 259 7.94 25.95 -17.38
N ALA A 260 7.91 24.62 -17.46
CA ALA A 260 6.78 23.81 -17.04
C ALA A 260 7.24 22.46 -16.48
N GLU A 261 6.44 21.90 -15.58
CA GLU A 261 6.68 20.58 -15.00
C GLU A 261 5.79 19.55 -15.69
N MET A 262 6.38 18.61 -16.43
CA MET A 262 5.67 17.50 -17.04
C MET A 262 5.58 16.32 -16.07
N GLU A 263 4.36 15.93 -15.70
CA GLU A 263 4.13 14.75 -14.88
C GLU A 263 4.27 13.48 -15.74
N MET A 264 5.24 12.64 -15.37
CA MET A 264 5.43 11.31 -15.93
C MET A 264 5.10 10.26 -14.87
N THR A 265 4.24 9.30 -15.21
CA THR A 265 3.76 8.25 -14.32
C THR A 265 4.13 6.88 -14.84
N LEU A 266 4.76 6.06 -14.00
CA LEU A 266 5.00 4.65 -14.29
C LEU A 266 3.79 3.79 -13.89
N GLY A 267 3.25 3.06 -14.85
CA GLY A 267 2.36 1.96 -14.63
C GLY A 267 3.06 0.77 -13.95
N PRO A 268 2.29 -0.09 -13.25
CA PRO A 268 2.82 -1.18 -12.40
C PRO A 268 3.62 -2.27 -13.13
N SER A 269 3.55 -2.32 -14.47
CA SER A 269 4.19 -3.35 -15.31
C SER A 269 5.40 -2.84 -16.11
N ALA A 270 5.90 -1.63 -15.85
CA ALA A 270 7.02 -1.07 -16.61
C ALA A 270 8.34 -1.83 -16.35
N ALA A 271 8.91 -2.41 -17.41
CA ALA A 271 10.21 -3.06 -17.36
C ALA A 271 11.32 -2.04 -17.06
N ALA A 272 12.39 -2.48 -16.40
CA ALA A 272 13.56 -1.62 -16.21
C ALA A 272 14.22 -1.41 -17.58
N ALA A 273 14.28 -0.17 -18.03
CA ALA A 273 14.78 0.19 -19.35
C ALA A 273 15.31 1.61 -19.33
N THR A 274 16.32 1.87 -20.14
CA THR A 274 16.78 3.23 -20.48
C THR A 274 16.36 3.50 -21.91
N MET A 275 15.56 4.53 -22.14
CA MET A 275 15.16 4.97 -23.49
C MET A 275 15.26 6.48 -23.62
N THR A 276 15.50 6.96 -24.83
CA THR A 276 15.52 8.39 -25.13
C THR A 276 14.09 8.86 -25.35
N VAL A 277 13.61 9.77 -24.50
CA VAL A 277 12.27 10.36 -24.60
C VAL A 277 12.35 11.65 -25.39
N LYS A 278 11.45 11.80 -26.37
CA LYS A 278 11.33 13.02 -27.18
C LYS A 278 10.21 13.91 -26.65
N ILE A 279 10.54 15.14 -26.30
CA ILE A 279 9.57 16.18 -25.96
C ILE A 279 9.33 17.04 -27.19
N THR A 280 8.07 17.18 -27.59
CA THR A 280 7.63 18.05 -28.68
C THR A 280 6.80 19.19 -28.13
N ALA A 281 7.20 20.41 -28.43
CA ALA A 281 6.51 21.64 -28.09
C ALA A 281 5.80 22.19 -29.34
N THR A 282 4.49 22.39 -29.24
CA THR A 282 3.67 22.91 -30.34
C THR A 282 3.02 24.23 -29.92
N GLY A 283 3.25 25.29 -30.68
CA GLY A 283 2.64 26.61 -30.52
C GLY A 283 1.98 27.07 -31.83
N ASP A 284 1.57 28.34 -31.88
CA ASP A 284 0.94 28.91 -33.07
C ASP A 284 1.91 28.91 -34.28
N LYS A 285 1.72 27.93 -35.17
CA LYS A 285 2.56 27.66 -36.37
C LYS A 285 4.04 27.36 -36.11
N ALA A 286 4.43 27.13 -34.84
CA ALA A 286 5.78 26.74 -34.46
C ALA A 286 5.81 25.36 -33.82
N THR A 287 6.82 24.56 -34.16
CA THR A 287 7.10 23.29 -33.50
C THR A 287 8.58 23.18 -33.16
N GLY A 288 8.88 22.76 -31.94
CA GLY A 288 10.24 22.49 -31.47
C GLY A 288 10.31 21.13 -30.79
N SER A 289 11.48 20.51 -30.77
CA SER A 289 11.66 19.26 -30.01
C SER A 289 13.03 19.17 -29.35
N GLY A 290 13.05 18.53 -28.18
CA GLY A 290 14.26 18.18 -27.44
C GLY A 290 14.17 16.74 -26.95
N ALA A 291 15.30 16.09 -26.73
CA ALA A 291 15.35 14.69 -26.29
C ALA A 291 16.29 14.51 -25.10
N PHE A 292 15.96 13.56 -24.22
CA PHE A 292 16.79 13.23 -23.07
C PHE A 292 16.66 11.74 -22.68
N PRO A 293 17.70 11.13 -22.09
CA PRO A 293 17.64 9.76 -21.61
C PRO A 293 16.77 9.66 -20.35
N LEU A 294 15.85 8.68 -20.38
CA LEU A 294 14.97 8.31 -19.29
C LEU A 294 15.30 6.89 -18.82
N THR A 295 15.77 6.76 -17.57
CA THR A 295 16.10 5.46 -16.97
C THR A 295 15.03 5.04 -15.97
N VAL A 296 14.37 3.92 -16.24
CA VAL A 296 13.45 3.25 -15.30
C VAL A 296 14.24 2.29 -14.42
N THR A 297 14.35 2.59 -13.13
CA THR A 297 15.02 1.72 -12.17
C THR A 297 14.01 0.78 -11.49
N ALA A 298 14.27 -0.53 -11.55
CA ALA A 298 13.58 -1.49 -10.71
C ALA A 298 14.05 -1.32 -9.24
N PRO A 299 13.15 -1.37 -8.24
CA PRO A 299 13.56 -1.52 -6.85
C PRO A 299 14.44 -2.78 -6.75
N GLY A 300 15.59 -2.69 -6.09
CA GLY A 300 16.42 -3.86 -5.85
C GLY A 300 15.66 -4.90 -5.03
N PHE A 301 16.05 -6.17 -5.12
CA PHE A 301 15.47 -7.27 -4.33
C PHE A 301 15.38 -6.93 -2.82
N LEU A 302 16.43 -6.29 -2.29
CA LEU A 302 16.49 -5.85 -0.89
C LEU A 302 15.43 -4.80 -0.53
N ALA A 303 15.03 -3.93 -1.47
CA ALA A 303 13.97 -2.95 -1.24
C ALA A 303 12.60 -3.63 -1.12
N TYR A 304 12.34 -4.68 -1.91
CA TYR A 304 11.12 -5.49 -1.75
C TYR A 304 11.09 -6.21 -0.41
N VAL A 305 12.17 -6.89 -0.05
CA VAL A 305 12.29 -7.57 1.25
C VAL A 305 12.08 -6.58 2.38
N TRP A 306 12.70 -5.40 2.31
CA TRP A 306 12.53 -4.36 3.32
C TRP A 306 11.07 -3.94 3.48
N LYS A 307 10.35 -3.65 2.39
CA LYS A 307 8.94 -3.26 2.45
C LYS A 307 8.02 -4.36 3.00
N ILE A 308 8.34 -5.63 2.73
CA ILE A 308 7.64 -6.76 3.34
C ILE A 308 7.87 -6.76 4.87
N LEU A 309 9.11 -6.60 5.31
CA LEU A 309 9.45 -6.58 6.73
C LEU A 309 8.86 -5.37 7.47
N GLU A 310 8.85 -4.18 6.84
CA GLU A 310 8.21 -2.97 7.36
C GLU A 310 6.71 -3.20 7.63
N THR A 311 6.00 -3.80 6.66
CA THR A 311 4.57 -4.11 6.78
C THR A 311 4.31 -5.19 7.82
N ALA A 312 5.15 -6.22 7.88
CA ALA A 312 5.09 -7.28 8.88
C ALA A 312 5.32 -6.75 10.31
N ALA A 313 6.28 -5.84 10.49
CA ALA A 313 6.55 -5.21 11.78
C ALA A 313 5.38 -4.31 12.23
N TRP A 314 4.83 -3.49 11.32
CA TRP A 314 3.67 -2.65 11.61
C TRP A 314 2.45 -3.48 12.06
N THR A 315 2.13 -4.54 11.32
CA THR A 315 1.01 -5.42 11.64
C THR A 315 1.21 -6.19 12.95
N ALA A 316 2.44 -6.57 13.29
CA ALA A 316 2.77 -7.19 14.57
C ALA A 316 2.49 -6.26 15.76
N VAL A 317 2.85 -4.98 15.66
CA VAL A 317 2.61 -3.96 16.70
C VAL A 317 1.11 -3.76 16.92
N VAL A 318 0.33 -3.60 15.85
CA VAL A 318 -1.13 -3.43 15.93
C VAL A 318 -1.81 -4.65 16.55
N ALA A 319 -1.42 -5.86 16.14
CA ALA A 319 -1.95 -7.11 16.67
C ALA A 319 -1.68 -7.27 18.18
N ALA A 320 -0.47 -6.94 18.62
CA ALA A 320 -0.09 -6.96 20.03
C ALA A 320 -0.89 -5.95 20.86
N ALA A 321 -1.02 -4.72 20.36
CA ALA A 321 -1.77 -3.65 21.02
C ALA A 321 -3.26 -3.97 21.16
N LEU A 322 -3.88 -4.50 20.10
CA LEU A 322 -5.27 -4.96 20.11
C LEU A 322 -5.47 -6.04 21.18
N THR A 323 -4.61 -7.06 21.20
CA THR A 323 -4.72 -8.17 22.15
C THR A 323 -4.57 -7.69 23.58
N LEU A 324 -3.61 -6.78 23.84
CA LEU A 324 -3.41 -6.19 25.16
C LEU A 324 -4.65 -5.40 25.61
N ALA A 325 -5.23 -4.60 24.72
CA ALA A 325 -6.42 -3.81 25.02
C ALA A 325 -7.65 -4.69 25.32
N LEU A 326 -7.81 -5.82 24.60
CA LEU A 326 -8.87 -6.78 24.88
C LEU A 326 -8.67 -7.48 26.23
N VAL A 327 -7.43 -7.83 26.59
CA VAL A 327 -7.12 -8.40 27.91
C VAL A 327 -7.40 -7.39 29.03
N VAL A 328 -7.03 -6.12 28.84
CA VAL A 328 -7.36 -5.03 29.77
C VAL A 328 -8.87 -4.86 29.91
N GLY A 329 -9.60 -4.84 28.79
CA GLY A 329 -11.07 -4.74 28.78
C GLY A 329 -11.74 -5.91 29.48
N GLN A 330 -11.25 -7.14 29.29
CA GLN A 330 -11.74 -8.32 29.99
C GLN A 330 -11.44 -8.26 31.50
N ASN A 331 -10.22 -7.85 31.88
CA ASN A 331 -9.86 -7.68 33.29
C ASN A 331 -10.74 -6.62 33.96
N TYR A 332 -10.99 -5.50 33.30
CA TYR A 332 -11.92 -4.47 33.75
C TYR A 332 -13.34 -5.05 33.93
N TYR A 333 -13.83 -5.83 32.96
CA TYR A 333 -15.16 -6.43 33.02
C TYR A 333 -15.31 -7.47 34.14
N LEU A 334 -14.24 -8.20 34.47
CA LEU A 334 -14.21 -9.20 35.54
C LEU A 334 -13.76 -8.62 36.90
N SER A 335 -13.67 -7.30 37.03
CA SER A 335 -13.23 -6.60 38.24
C SER A 335 -11.87 -7.10 38.76
N ARG A 336 -10.94 -7.35 37.83
CA ARG A 336 -9.55 -7.76 38.07
C ARG A 336 -8.58 -6.59 37.87
N PRO A 337 -7.33 -6.69 38.38
CA PRO A 337 -6.29 -5.72 38.06
C PRO A 337 -6.11 -5.57 36.54
N LEU A 338 -6.04 -4.32 36.06
CA LEU A 338 -5.92 -4.01 34.63
C LEU A 338 -4.64 -4.59 34.01
N PHE A 339 -3.55 -4.62 34.78
CA PHE A 339 -2.26 -5.05 34.28
C PHE A 339 -2.27 -6.54 33.89
N PRO A 340 -1.99 -6.87 32.62
CA PRO A 340 -1.92 -8.24 32.17
C PRO A 340 -0.74 -8.93 32.85
N GLY A 341 -1.01 -10.05 33.53
CA GLY A 341 0.06 -10.92 34.04
C GLY A 341 0.83 -11.60 32.90
N ARG A 342 1.76 -12.50 33.24
CA ARG A 342 2.58 -13.26 32.26
C ARG A 342 1.79 -13.88 31.11
N ARG A 343 0.56 -14.35 31.37
CA ARG A 343 -0.34 -14.90 30.35
C ARG A 343 -0.77 -13.86 29.31
N GLY A 344 -1.07 -12.63 29.72
CA GLY A 344 -1.45 -11.56 28.78
C GLY A 344 -0.27 -11.11 27.91
N LEU A 345 0.94 -11.08 28.45
CA LEU A 345 2.16 -10.82 27.67
C LEU A 345 2.46 -11.95 26.67
N LEU A 346 2.28 -13.21 27.06
CA LEU A 346 2.42 -14.36 26.15
C LEU A 346 1.39 -14.31 25.00
N LEU A 347 0.15 -13.92 25.30
CA LEU A 347 -0.89 -13.71 24.29
C LEU A 347 -0.54 -12.57 23.34
N ALA A 348 -0.05 -11.44 23.88
CA ALA A 348 0.43 -10.33 23.06
C ALA A 348 1.58 -10.74 22.13
N ALA A 349 2.55 -11.52 22.64
CA ALA A 349 3.64 -12.06 21.82
C ALA A 349 3.13 -13.02 20.72
N GLY A 350 2.20 -13.91 21.04
CA GLY A 350 1.56 -14.79 20.05
C GLY A 350 0.80 -14.01 18.98
N SER A 351 0.08 -12.95 19.36
CA SER A 351 -0.61 -12.07 18.42
C SER A 351 0.37 -11.24 17.58
N ALA A 352 1.51 -10.83 18.12
CA ALA A 352 2.56 -10.16 17.35
C ALA A 352 3.12 -11.08 16.27
N ALA A 353 3.38 -12.35 16.58
CA ALA A 353 3.83 -13.34 15.61
C ALA A 353 2.77 -13.60 14.52
N ALA A 354 1.49 -13.70 14.90
CA ALA A 354 0.39 -13.80 13.94
C ALA A 354 0.27 -12.56 13.05
N GLY A 355 0.43 -11.36 13.63
CA GLY A 355 0.49 -10.09 12.93
C GLY A 355 1.61 -10.07 11.91
N PHE A 356 2.83 -10.40 12.33
CA PHE A 356 4.01 -10.47 11.46
C PHE A 356 3.81 -11.43 10.29
N ALA A 357 3.34 -12.65 10.56
CA ALA A 357 3.09 -13.64 9.52
C ALA A 357 2.03 -13.17 8.51
N SER A 358 0.99 -12.47 8.99
CA SER A 358 -0.07 -11.94 8.15
C SER A 358 0.41 -10.78 7.28
N GLY A 359 1.14 -9.82 7.85
CA GLY A 359 1.72 -8.70 7.11
C GLY A 359 2.78 -9.15 6.09
N PHE A 360 3.63 -10.11 6.48
CA PHE A 360 4.61 -10.72 5.57
C PHE A 360 3.92 -11.38 4.37
N THR A 361 2.96 -12.27 4.65
CA THR A 361 2.25 -13.04 3.62
C THR A 361 1.44 -12.11 2.70
N GLY A 362 0.71 -11.16 3.28
CA GLY A 362 -0.09 -10.20 2.52
C GLY A 362 0.76 -9.32 1.61
N GLN A 363 1.88 -8.79 2.11
CA GLN A 363 2.76 -7.95 1.32
C GLN A 363 3.52 -8.75 0.25
N ALA A 364 3.98 -9.96 0.56
CA ALA A 364 4.64 -10.85 -0.39
C ALA A 364 3.70 -11.24 -1.54
N LEU A 365 2.45 -11.63 -1.23
CA LEU A 365 1.43 -11.94 -2.23
C LEU A 365 1.07 -10.69 -3.05
N SER A 366 1.04 -9.51 -2.43
CA SER A 366 0.76 -8.26 -3.16
C SER A 366 1.82 -7.98 -4.22
N TYR A 367 3.10 -8.22 -3.91
CA TYR A 367 4.18 -8.10 -4.89
C TYR A 367 4.15 -9.19 -5.95
N LEU A 368 3.85 -10.44 -5.55
CA LEU A 368 3.71 -11.55 -6.51
C LEU A 368 2.62 -11.26 -7.55
N PHE A 369 1.46 -10.79 -7.11
CA PHE A 369 0.32 -10.50 -7.97
C PHE A 369 0.38 -9.11 -8.63
N ALA A 370 1.32 -8.24 -8.25
CA ALA A 370 1.51 -6.95 -8.92
C ALA A 370 1.88 -7.13 -10.40
N SER A 371 2.64 -8.16 -10.74
CA SER A 371 3.05 -8.49 -12.11
C SER A 371 1.89 -8.83 -13.06
N VAL A 372 0.76 -9.29 -12.50
CA VAL A 372 -0.45 -9.68 -13.24
C VAL A 372 -1.61 -8.72 -13.02
N GLY A 373 -1.38 -7.56 -12.39
CA GLY A 373 -2.40 -6.53 -12.17
C GLY A 373 -3.38 -6.79 -11.02
N PHE A 374 -3.12 -7.81 -10.18
CA PHE A 374 -4.01 -8.22 -9.09
C PHE A 374 -3.39 -8.01 -7.69
N SER A 375 -2.57 -6.98 -7.50
CA SER A 375 -1.88 -6.72 -6.22
C SER A 375 -2.82 -6.59 -5.02
N THR A 376 -4.04 -6.08 -5.22
CA THR A 376 -5.07 -5.98 -4.19
C THR A 376 -5.45 -7.33 -3.58
N LEU A 377 -5.34 -8.44 -4.32
CA LEU A 377 -5.65 -9.77 -3.79
C LEU A 377 -4.70 -10.17 -2.65
N GLY A 378 -3.41 -9.85 -2.77
CA GLY A 378 -2.44 -10.09 -1.71
C GLY A 378 -2.74 -9.27 -0.46
N PHE A 379 -3.12 -8.02 -0.65
CA PHE A 379 -3.50 -7.12 0.44
C PHE A 379 -4.73 -7.65 1.19
N VAL A 380 -5.78 -8.03 0.46
CA VAL A 380 -7.01 -8.63 1.02
C VAL A 380 -6.67 -9.92 1.77
N ALA A 381 -5.86 -10.80 1.17
CA ALA A 381 -5.45 -12.06 1.79
C ALA A 381 -4.72 -11.83 3.13
N GLY A 382 -3.85 -10.81 3.20
CA GLY A 382 -3.15 -10.44 4.43
C GLY A 382 -4.10 -10.03 5.57
N TRP A 383 -5.10 -9.19 5.29
CA TRP A 383 -6.08 -8.75 6.28
C TRP A 383 -7.04 -9.86 6.71
N LEU A 384 -7.47 -10.72 5.77
CA LEU A 384 -8.26 -11.91 6.09
C LEU A 384 -7.45 -12.83 7.01
N LEU A 385 -6.21 -13.15 6.64
CA LEU A 385 -5.32 -13.97 7.44
C LEU A 385 -5.12 -13.39 8.84
N LEU A 386 -4.90 -12.08 8.95
CA LEU A 386 -4.78 -11.38 10.22
C LEU A 386 -6.03 -11.54 11.08
N GLY A 387 -7.21 -11.22 10.53
CA GLY A 387 -8.47 -11.35 11.23
C GLY A 387 -8.74 -12.78 11.68
N GLY A 388 -8.51 -13.76 10.80
CA GLY A 388 -8.69 -15.18 11.09
C GLY A 388 -7.76 -15.69 12.19
N LEU A 389 -6.46 -15.34 12.13
CA LEU A 389 -5.48 -15.75 13.16
C LEU A 389 -5.76 -15.08 14.51
N LEU A 390 -6.16 -13.80 14.53
CA LEU A 390 -6.53 -13.10 15.76
C LEU A 390 -7.82 -13.69 16.34
N GLY A 391 -8.84 -13.93 15.52
CA GLY A 391 -10.06 -14.60 15.93
C GLY A 391 -9.81 -16.00 16.48
N PHE A 392 -8.95 -16.78 15.83
CA PHE A 392 -8.50 -18.08 16.33
C PHE A 392 -7.77 -17.95 17.68
N GLY A 393 -6.81 -17.03 17.78
CA GLY A 393 -6.04 -16.77 19.01
C GLY A 393 -6.94 -16.40 20.19
N VAL A 394 -8.04 -15.68 19.93
CA VAL A 394 -9.02 -15.31 20.94
C VAL A 394 -9.69 -16.52 21.61
N SER A 395 -9.81 -17.65 20.92
CA SER A 395 -10.40 -18.88 21.48
C SER A 395 -9.59 -19.49 22.64
N TYR A 396 -8.30 -19.18 22.77
CA TYR A 396 -7.48 -19.62 23.90
C TYR A 396 -7.70 -18.79 25.16
N PHE A 397 -8.23 -17.56 25.04
CA PHE A 397 -8.50 -16.69 26.19
C PHE A 397 -9.94 -16.78 26.68
N ILE A 398 -10.90 -17.06 25.78
CA ILE A 398 -12.32 -17.15 26.12
C ILE A 398 -12.66 -18.62 26.42
N PRO A 399 -12.97 -18.97 27.68
CA PRO A 399 -13.39 -20.32 28.01
C PRO A 399 -14.60 -20.72 27.19
N ASN A 400 -14.56 -21.93 26.63
CA ASN A 400 -15.68 -22.54 25.89
C ASN A 400 -16.05 -21.81 24.57
N LEU A 401 -15.11 -21.09 23.94
CA LEU A 401 -15.26 -20.56 22.59
C LEU A 401 -14.74 -21.54 21.53
N HIS A 402 -15.58 -21.88 20.55
CA HIS A 402 -15.15 -22.71 19.42
C HIS A 402 -14.18 -21.98 18.47
N ALA A 403 -12.95 -22.46 18.38
CA ALA A 403 -11.87 -21.87 17.59
C ALA A 403 -12.25 -21.60 16.12
N THR A 404 -12.93 -22.53 15.45
CA THR A 404 -13.34 -22.37 14.04
C THR A 404 -14.31 -21.21 13.85
N LYS A 405 -15.27 -21.04 14.75
CA LYS A 405 -16.26 -19.94 14.66
C LYS A 405 -15.60 -18.60 14.91
N ALA A 406 -14.69 -18.55 15.88
CA ALA A 406 -13.92 -17.35 16.18
C ALA A 406 -13.01 -16.96 15.00
N ALA A 407 -12.37 -17.95 14.34
CA ALA A 407 -11.58 -17.72 13.13
C ALA A 407 -12.45 -17.18 11.97
N ILE A 408 -13.64 -17.74 11.73
CA ILE A 408 -14.55 -17.26 10.67
C ILE A 408 -15.02 -15.84 10.94
N ALA A 409 -15.44 -15.53 12.17
CA ALA A 409 -15.83 -14.18 12.53
C ALA A 409 -14.65 -13.19 12.45
N GLY A 410 -13.44 -13.66 12.77
CA GLY A 410 -12.19 -12.95 12.54
C GLY A 410 -11.94 -12.64 11.07
N LEU A 411 -12.13 -13.61 10.15
CA LEU A 411 -12.04 -13.41 8.70
C LEU A 411 -13.00 -12.31 8.23
N VAL A 412 -14.24 -12.33 8.70
CA VAL A 412 -15.24 -11.28 8.39
C VAL A 412 -14.76 -9.92 8.91
N GLY A 413 -14.24 -9.85 10.14
CA GLY A 413 -13.64 -8.63 10.68
C GLY A 413 -12.48 -8.12 9.83
N GLY A 414 -11.63 -9.01 9.31
CA GLY A 414 -10.57 -8.71 8.36
C GLY A 414 -11.09 -8.09 7.06
N ALA A 415 -12.14 -8.67 6.47
CA ALA A 415 -12.77 -8.15 5.26
C ALA A 415 -13.37 -6.75 5.44
N VAL A 416 -14.06 -6.53 6.58
CA VAL A 416 -14.61 -5.21 6.92
C VAL A 416 -13.48 -4.20 7.18
N GLY A 417 -12.38 -4.64 7.78
CA GLY A 417 -11.16 -3.84 7.95
C GLY A 417 -10.55 -3.39 6.63
N VAL A 418 -10.53 -4.25 5.60
CA VAL A 418 -10.09 -3.89 4.24
C VAL A 418 -10.97 -2.79 3.64
N ALA A 419 -12.29 -2.92 3.76
CA ALA A 419 -13.21 -1.89 3.27
C ALA A 419 -12.96 -0.55 3.97
N ALA A 420 -12.79 -0.56 5.29
CA ALA A 420 -12.47 0.63 6.07
C ALA A 420 -11.11 1.24 5.71
N TYR A 421 -10.11 0.40 5.39
CA TYR A 421 -8.82 0.87 4.90
C TYR A 421 -8.97 1.68 3.61
N PHE A 422 -9.66 1.14 2.60
CA PHE A 422 -9.84 1.84 1.33
C PHE A 422 -10.68 3.10 1.47
N ILE A 423 -11.71 3.08 2.32
CA ILE A 423 -12.51 4.28 2.61
C ILE A 423 -11.64 5.35 3.29
N GLY A 424 -10.86 4.98 4.32
CA GLY A 424 -9.96 5.91 5.00
C GLY A 424 -8.92 6.50 4.05
N GLN A 425 -8.30 5.66 3.23
CA GLN A 425 -7.29 6.07 2.24
C GLN A 425 -7.89 7.02 1.19
N THR A 426 -9.05 6.69 0.63
CA THR A 426 -9.68 7.49 -0.44
C THR A 426 -10.22 8.82 0.07
N VAL A 427 -10.95 8.81 1.19
CA VAL A 427 -11.54 10.04 1.76
C VAL A 427 -10.44 10.99 2.24
N VAL A 428 -9.53 10.50 3.09
CA VAL A 428 -8.48 11.36 3.66
C VAL A 428 -7.44 11.72 2.62
N GLY A 429 -7.08 10.80 1.71
CA GLY A 429 -6.16 11.09 0.61
C GLY A 429 -6.70 12.18 -0.33
N SER A 430 -8.00 12.17 -0.64
CA SER A 430 -8.63 13.20 -1.48
C SER A 430 -8.65 14.57 -0.80
N LEU A 431 -8.89 14.62 0.51
CA LEU A 431 -8.83 15.86 1.29
C LEU A 431 -7.39 16.38 1.43
N ALA A 432 -6.43 15.49 1.68
CA ALA A 432 -5.02 15.85 1.82
C ALA A 432 -4.44 16.39 0.50
N ALA A 433 -4.87 15.86 -0.65
CA ALA A 433 -4.48 16.37 -1.96
C ALA A 433 -4.91 17.83 -2.22
N ALA A 434 -5.87 18.36 -1.46
CA ALA A 434 -6.29 19.76 -1.56
C ALA A 434 -5.35 20.74 -0.82
N VAL A 435 -4.52 20.25 0.11
CA VAL A 435 -3.73 21.08 1.04
C VAL A 435 -2.25 20.71 1.12
N ALA A 436 -1.84 19.59 0.53
CA ALA A 436 -0.47 19.10 0.54
C ALA A 436 -0.01 18.69 -0.87
N ASP A 437 1.31 18.61 -1.07
CA ASP A 437 1.86 18.05 -2.31
C ASP A 437 1.45 16.58 -2.48
N ALA A 438 1.51 16.06 -3.70
CA ALA A 438 1.05 14.71 -4.03
C ALA A 438 1.76 13.61 -3.21
N THR A 439 3.02 13.81 -2.82
CA THR A 439 3.78 12.84 -2.03
C THR A 439 3.27 12.84 -0.60
N THR A 440 3.19 14.01 0.02
CA THR A 440 2.70 14.17 1.39
C THR A 440 1.23 13.74 1.51
N GLY A 441 0.39 14.08 0.53
CA GLY A 441 -1.02 13.68 0.47
C GLY A 441 -1.19 12.15 0.43
N ARG A 442 -0.39 11.45 -0.38
CA ARG A 442 -0.41 9.98 -0.43
C ARG A 442 0.02 9.36 0.89
N LEU A 443 1.06 9.88 1.53
CA LEU A 443 1.55 9.40 2.83
C LEU A 443 0.48 9.54 3.93
N ILE A 444 -0.22 10.67 3.96
CA ILE A 444 -1.34 10.92 4.88
C ILE A 444 -2.48 9.94 4.60
N GLY A 445 -2.85 9.75 3.33
CA GLY A 445 -3.88 8.79 2.92
C GLY A 445 -3.55 7.35 3.34
N ASP A 446 -2.32 6.89 3.11
CA ASP A 446 -1.88 5.53 3.46
C ASP A 446 -1.84 5.30 4.98
N SER A 447 -1.47 6.33 5.76
CA SER A 447 -1.54 6.28 7.23
C SER A 447 -2.99 6.25 7.72
N ALA A 448 -3.87 7.07 7.14
CA ALA A 448 -5.28 7.11 7.48
C ALA A 448 -6.02 5.81 7.14
N GLY A 449 -5.72 5.20 5.99
CA GLY A 449 -6.25 3.87 5.64
C GLY A 449 -5.84 2.80 6.65
N ARG A 450 -4.54 2.75 7.01
CA ARG A 450 -4.02 1.83 8.04
C ARG A 450 -4.71 2.02 9.39
N MET A 451 -4.91 3.26 9.81
CA MET A 451 -5.64 3.61 11.02
C MET A 451 -7.09 3.13 10.96
N ALA A 452 -7.84 3.52 9.92
CA ALA A 452 -9.25 3.17 9.77
C ALA A 452 -9.46 1.65 9.73
N GLY A 453 -8.66 0.94 8.93
CA GLY A 453 -8.72 -0.51 8.83
C GLY A 453 -8.43 -1.19 10.17
N ALA A 454 -7.40 -0.76 10.90
CA ALA A 454 -7.03 -1.34 12.18
C ALA A 454 -8.09 -1.09 13.25
N VAL A 455 -8.61 0.14 13.34
CA VAL A 455 -9.66 0.51 14.30
C VAL A 455 -10.93 -0.30 14.07
N VAL A 456 -11.36 -0.43 12.81
CA VAL A 456 -12.56 -1.19 12.46
C VAL A 456 -12.35 -2.69 12.69
N LEU A 457 -11.20 -3.24 12.33
CA LEU A 457 -10.85 -4.62 12.67
C LEU A 457 -10.89 -4.87 14.19
N GLY A 458 -10.26 -3.98 14.96
CA GLY A 458 -10.25 -4.04 16.42
C GLY A 458 -11.65 -3.98 17.01
N PHE A 459 -12.48 -3.08 16.50
CA PHE A 459 -13.90 -2.99 16.87
C PHE A 459 -14.65 -4.29 16.56
N CYS A 460 -14.50 -4.84 15.35
CA CYS A 460 -15.14 -6.09 14.94
C CYS A 460 -14.72 -7.27 15.82
N ILE A 461 -13.42 -7.40 16.14
CA ILE A 461 -12.92 -8.45 17.04
C ILE A 461 -13.48 -8.26 18.46
N GLY A 462 -13.53 -7.01 18.96
CA GLY A 462 -14.13 -6.71 20.26
C GLY A 462 -15.63 -7.05 20.32
N VAL A 463 -16.40 -6.68 19.30
CA VAL A 463 -17.82 -7.04 19.18
C VAL A 463 -17.99 -8.55 19.07
N MET A 464 -17.15 -9.24 18.29
CA MET A 464 -17.16 -10.70 18.17
C MET A 464 -17.00 -11.38 19.54
N VAL A 465 -16.04 -10.94 20.35
CA VAL A 465 -15.82 -11.44 21.72
C VAL A 465 -17.11 -11.36 22.55
N ALA A 466 -17.77 -10.20 22.53
CA ALA A 466 -19.02 -10.00 23.26
C ALA A 466 -20.21 -10.78 22.67
N MET A 467 -20.30 -10.90 21.35
CA MET A 467 -21.34 -11.66 20.66
C MET A 467 -21.25 -13.15 20.94
N VAL A 468 -20.04 -13.72 20.92
CA VAL A 468 -19.82 -15.12 21.30
C VAL A 468 -20.25 -15.38 22.74
N GLU A 469 -19.92 -14.48 23.67
CA GLU A 469 -20.36 -14.60 25.06
C GLU A 469 -21.90 -14.53 25.18
N ALA A 470 -22.57 -13.77 24.31
CA ALA A 470 -24.03 -13.65 24.28
C ALA A 470 -24.73 -14.84 23.59
N ALA A 471 -24.20 -15.32 22.46
CA ALA A 471 -24.87 -16.25 21.54
C ALA A 471 -24.78 -17.73 21.95
N PHE A 472 -23.84 -18.12 22.83
CA PHE A 472 -23.66 -19.53 23.26
C PHE A 472 -24.22 -19.84 24.65
N ARG A 473 -25.09 -19.00 25.19
CA ARG A 473 -25.70 -19.17 26.54
C ARG A 473 -26.69 -20.33 26.60
N ARG A 474 -26.19 -21.56 26.72
CA ARG A 474 -27.01 -22.71 27.15
C ARG A 474 -27.14 -22.73 28.66
N VAL A 475 -26.02 -22.62 29.37
CA VAL A 475 -25.94 -22.51 30.84
C VAL A 475 -24.84 -21.49 31.18
N TRP A 476 -25.11 -20.58 32.12
CA TRP A 476 -24.16 -19.58 32.59
C TRP A 476 -24.30 -19.33 34.10
N LEU A 477 -23.28 -18.73 34.70
CA LEU A 477 -23.32 -18.17 36.05
C LEU A 477 -23.69 -16.70 35.95
N GLU A 478 -24.68 -16.28 36.72
CA GLU A 478 -24.94 -14.89 37.05
C GLU A 478 -24.27 -14.59 38.40
N VAL A 479 -23.33 -13.65 38.40
CA VAL A 479 -22.49 -13.33 39.55
C VAL A 479 -22.81 -11.90 39.96
N ARG A 480 -23.32 -11.74 41.17
CA ARG A 480 -23.77 -10.47 41.74
C ARG A 480 -22.77 -10.03 42.79
N HIS A 481 -22.04 -8.96 42.49
CA HIS A 481 -21.09 -8.33 43.42
C HIS A 481 -21.76 -7.27 44.32
N GLY A 482 -23.01 -6.91 44.02
CA GLY A 482 -23.83 -5.98 44.78
C GLY A 482 -25.20 -5.75 44.11
N PRO A 483 -25.99 -4.74 44.56
CA PRO A 483 -27.34 -4.51 44.06
C PRO A 483 -27.42 -4.12 42.57
N ARG A 484 -26.33 -3.56 42.03
CA ARG A 484 -26.25 -3.01 40.65
C ARG A 484 -25.14 -3.61 39.79
N GLU A 485 -24.29 -4.47 40.34
CA GLU A 485 -23.14 -5.05 39.64
C GLU A 485 -23.38 -6.55 39.43
N ILE A 486 -23.87 -6.88 38.23
CA ILE A 486 -24.18 -8.24 37.81
C ILE A 486 -23.31 -8.57 36.59
N ILE A 487 -22.41 -9.53 36.74
CA ILE A 487 -21.62 -10.10 35.65
C ILE A 487 -22.14 -11.48 35.29
N THR A 488 -21.84 -11.94 34.09
CA THR A 488 -22.26 -13.27 33.65
C THR A 488 -21.09 -14.04 33.07
N VAL A 489 -20.95 -15.31 33.41
CA VAL A 489 -19.84 -16.15 32.94
C VAL A 489 -20.40 -17.45 32.35
N ASN A 490 -20.06 -17.76 31.10
CA ASN A 490 -20.55 -18.95 30.43
C ASN A 490 -19.93 -20.22 30.99
N LEU A 491 -20.74 -21.27 31.12
CA LEU A 491 -20.31 -22.59 31.56
C LEU A 491 -20.09 -23.52 30.36
N GLY A 492 -19.14 -24.42 30.51
CA GLY A 492 -18.82 -25.45 29.53
C GLY A 492 -17.90 -26.51 30.15
N PRO A 493 -17.25 -27.35 29.34
CA PRO A 493 -16.37 -28.42 29.84
C PRO A 493 -15.20 -27.89 30.68
N ASP A 494 -14.68 -26.70 30.38
CA ASP A 494 -13.62 -26.09 31.18
C ASP A 494 -14.17 -25.44 32.45
N PRO A 495 -13.58 -25.72 33.64
CA PRO A 495 -14.13 -25.27 34.90
C PRO A 495 -13.92 -23.77 35.16
N VAL A 496 -15.03 -23.08 35.44
CA VAL A 496 -15.08 -21.70 35.93
C VAL A 496 -14.80 -21.72 37.43
N ARG A 497 -13.70 -21.08 37.84
CA ARG A 497 -13.22 -21.05 39.23
C ARG A 497 -13.69 -19.78 39.93
N VAL A 498 -14.16 -19.88 41.16
CA VAL A 498 -14.60 -18.74 41.98
C VAL A 498 -13.90 -18.76 43.32
N GLY A 499 -13.33 -17.64 43.76
CA GLY A 499 -12.55 -17.57 45.00
C GLY A 499 -11.81 -16.26 45.21
N GLY A 500 -11.07 -16.17 46.31
CA GLY A 500 -10.39 -14.96 46.78
C GLY A 500 -9.09 -14.64 46.07
N ASP A 501 -8.46 -15.61 45.39
CA ASP A 501 -7.26 -15.37 44.60
C ASP A 501 -7.62 -15.02 43.14
N ALA A 502 -7.47 -13.74 42.79
CA ALA A 502 -7.74 -13.21 41.46
C ALA A 502 -6.83 -13.83 40.36
N ARG A 503 -5.69 -14.44 40.71
CA ARG A 503 -4.79 -15.09 39.74
C ARG A 503 -5.21 -16.53 39.44
N GLN A 504 -5.89 -17.20 40.37
CA GLN A 504 -6.30 -18.60 40.24
C GLN A 504 -7.78 -18.78 39.88
N CYS A 505 -8.62 -17.76 40.14
CA CYS A 505 -10.06 -17.82 39.92
C CYS A 505 -10.49 -17.06 38.66
N THR A 506 -11.52 -17.57 37.98
CA THR A 506 -12.22 -16.91 36.87
C THR A 506 -13.05 -15.73 37.38
N VAL A 507 -13.71 -15.90 38.51
CA VAL A 507 -14.49 -14.88 39.21
C VAL A 507 -13.81 -14.56 40.53
N TRP A 508 -13.51 -13.29 40.76
CA TRP A 508 -12.88 -12.85 42.01
C TRP A 508 -13.93 -12.55 43.07
N ALA A 509 -13.82 -13.21 44.23
CA ALA A 509 -14.73 -13.05 45.36
C ALA A 509 -13.95 -12.61 46.61
N ARG A 510 -14.09 -11.34 47.00
CA ARG A 510 -13.26 -10.72 48.04
C ARG A 510 -13.52 -11.36 49.41
N GLY A 511 -12.49 -11.96 50.01
CA GLY A 511 -12.62 -12.61 51.32
C GLY A 511 -13.09 -14.06 51.28
N ALA A 512 -13.14 -14.67 50.09
CA ALA A 512 -13.31 -16.12 49.94
C ALA A 512 -11.98 -16.89 50.04
N ALA A 513 -12.04 -18.21 50.20
CA ALA A 513 -10.88 -19.09 50.05
C ALA A 513 -10.20 -18.92 48.67
N PRO A 514 -8.88 -19.17 48.52
CA PRO A 514 -8.13 -18.92 47.28
C PRO A 514 -8.82 -19.45 46.02
N VAL A 515 -9.36 -20.68 46.10
CA VAL A 515 -10.37 -21.23 45.19
C VAL A 515 -11.46 -21.86 46.05
N ALA A 516 -12.67 -21.31 46.00
CA ALA A 516 -13.79 -21.76 46.82
C ALA A 516 -14.70 -22.73 46.06
N LEU A 517 -15.13 -22.35 44.85
CA LEU A 517 -16.02 -23.16 44.00
C LEU A 517 -15.44 -23.34 42.59
N LYS A 518 -15.80 -24.44 41.95
CA LYS A 518 -15.54 -24.72 40.53
C LYS A 518 -16.85 -25.14 39.86
N TYR A 519 -17.23 -24.52 38.75
CA TYR A 519 -18.42 -24.89 37.98
C TYR A 519 -18.04 -25.33 36.57
N TRP A 520 -18.56 -26.46 36.11
CA TRP A 520 -18.35 -26.96 34.74
C TRP A 520 -19.53 -27.78 34.26
N ILE A 521 -19.57 -28.09 32.96
CA ILE A 521 -20.55 -28.98 32.35
C ILE A 521 -19.91 -30.33 32.10
N ARG A 522 -20.52 -31.39 32.64
CA ARG A 522 -20.12 -32.78 32.40
C ARG A 522 -21.33 -33.57 31.95
N SER A 523 -21.23 -34.23 30.79
CA SER A 523 -22.33 -35.04 30.23
C SER A 523 -23.66 -34.28 30.13
N GLY A 524 -23.62 -32.98 29.80
CA GLY A 524 -24.81 -32.13 29.69
C GLY A 524 -25.38 -31.61 31.01
N ARG A 525 -24.79 -31.96 32.15
CA ARG A 525 -25.22 -31.53 33.50
C ARG A 525 -24.23 -30.55 34.10
N VAL A 526 -24.72 -29.61 34.91
CA VAL A 526 -23.88 -28.61 35.58
C VAL A 526 -23.39 -29.20 36.89
N VAL A 527 -22.08 -29.18 37.11
CA VAL A 527 -21.45 -29.69 38.33
C VAL A 527 -20.78 -28.53 39.05
N CYS A 528 -21.06 -28.41 40.35
CA CYS A 528 -20.39 -27.52 41.28
C CYS A 528 -19.46 -28.33 42.20
N GLY A 529 -18.16 -28.19 42.00
CA GLY A 529 -17.14 -28.67 42.92
C GLY A 529 -16.89 -27.66 44.03
N ASP A 530 -17.31 -27.99 45.25
CA ASP A 530 -16.97 -27.25 46.46
C ASP A 530 -15.56 -27.67 46.91
N VAL A 531 -14.59 -26.79 46.68
CA VAL A 531 -13.18 -27.08 46.93
C VAL A 531 -12.88 -27.06 48.43
N VAL A 532 -13.60 -26.24 49.19
CA VAL A 532 -13.44 -26.12 50.64
C VAL A 532 -14.03 -27.33 51.34
N ALA A 533 -15.22 -27.78 50.93
CA ALA A 533 -15.87 -28.97 51.50
C ALA A 533 -15.44 -30.30 50.85
N GLY A 534 -14.64 -30.25 49.78
CA GLY A 534 -14.10 -31.43 49.09
C GLY A 534 -15.12 -32.29 48.34
N ARG A 535 -16.31 -31.74 48.05
CA ARG A 535 -17.47 -32.46 47.48
C ARG A 535 -17.88 -31.91 46.11
N GLU A 536 -18.42 -32.78 45.25
CA GLU A 536 -19.00 -32.41 43.97
C GLU A 536 -20.52 -32.59 44.03
N ILE A 537 -21.25 -31.59 43.55
CA ILE A 537 -22.70 -31.55 43.58
C ILE A 537 -23.20 -31.22 42.18
N GLU A 538 -24.13 -32.00 41.65
CA GLU A 538 -24.87 -31.64 40.45
C GLU A 538 -25.87 -30.53 40.80
N VAL A 539 -25.84 -29.43 40.05
CA VAL A 539 -26.64 -28.23 40.33
C VAL A 539 -27.59 -27.95 39.18
N ALA A 540 -28.85 -27.64 39.51
CA ALA A 540 -29.86 -27.26 38.53
C ALA A 540 -29.83 -25.75 38.23
N ALA A 541 -30.48 -25.34 37.14
CA ALA A 541 -30.72 -23.92 36.89
C ALA A 541 -31.57 -23.33 38.03
N GLY A 542 -31.15 -22.19 38.57
CA GLY A 542 -31.70 -21.55 39.76
C GLY A 542 -30.90 -21.78 41.03
N ASP A 543 -29.91 -22.69 41.05
CA ASP A 543 -29.04 -22.89 42.22
C ASP A 543 -28.29 -21.60 42.56
N GLN A 544 -28.33 -21.21 43.83
CA GLN A 544 -27.81 -19.95 44.33
C GLN A 544 -26.85 -20.20 45.47
N ARG A 545 -25.63 -19.68 45.36
CA ARG A 545 -24.55 -19.86 46.36
C ARG A 545 -23.84 -18.55 46.63
N SER A 546 -23.50 -18.32 47.90
CA SER A 546 -22.76 -17.13 48.33
C SER A 546 -21.31 -17.49 48.66
N VAL A 547 -20.36 -16.70 48.17
CA VAL A 547 -18.92 -16.89 48.34
C VAL A 547 -18.25 -15.53 48.52
N GLY A 548 -17.67 -15.26 49.70
CA GLY A 548 -16.86 -14.05 49.97
C GLY A 548 -17.50 -12.73 49.48
N GLY A 549 -18.76 -12.49 49.83
CA GLY A 549 -19.49 -11.28 49.45
C GLY A 549 -20.07 -11.26 48.04
N VAL A 550 -19.89 -12.32 47.26
CA VAL A 550 -20.43 -12.46 45.90
C VAL A 550 -21.48 -13.56 45.86
N GLU A 551 -22.60 -13.27 45.21
CA GLU A 551 -23.69 -14.23 45.02
C GLU A 551 -23.66 -14.80 43.60
N ILE A 552 -23.68 -16.13 43.50
CA ILE A 552 -23.57 -16.87 42.25
C ILE A 552 -24.88 -17.61 42.01
N ILE A 553 -25.51 -17.39 40.87
CA ILE A 553 -26.75 -18.03 40.47
C ILE A 553 -26.53 -18.78 39.16
N VAL A 554 -26.82 -20.08 39.14
CA VAL A 554 -26.78 -20.87 37.90
C VAL A 554 -28.02 -20.54 37.08
N ARG A 555 -27.84 -20.18 35.81
CA ARG A 555 -28.94 -19.89 34.88
C ARG A 555 -28.82 -20.78 33.65
N ALA A 556 -29.96 -21.21 33.10
CA ALA A 556 -30.03 -21.90 31.83
C ALA A 556 -30.93 -21.12 30.86
N GLY A 557 -30.61 -21.16 29.57
CA GLY A 557 -31.42 -20.56 28.52
C GLY A 557 -32.69 -21.36 28.32
N ALA A 558 -33.82 -20.70 28.06
CA ALA A 558 -35.06 -21.38 27.67
C ALA A 558 -34.83 -22.07 26.32
N ILE A 559 -34.61 -23.39 26.35
CA ILE A 559 -34.78 -24.21 25.16
C ILE A 559 -36.29 -24.28 24.92
N GLN A 560 -36.78 -23.77 23.78
CA GLN A 560 -38.05 -24.26 23.24
C GLN A 560 -37.88 -25.76 23.06
N ALA A 561 -38.40 -26.53 24.01
CA ALA A 561 -38.33 -27.98 23.99
C ALA A 561 -39.22 -28.49 22.85
N LYS A 562 -38.62 -28.79 21.70
CA LYS A 562 -39.10 -29.91 20.88
C LYS A 562 -38.36 -31.14 21.34
N GLY A 563 -39.06 -31.95 22.14
CA GLY A 563 -38.77 -33.37 22.37
C GLY A 563 -37.56 -33.70 23.23
N ALA A 564 -37.68 -33.55 24.54
CA ALA A 564 -37.05 -34.42 25.54
C ALA A 564 -37.65 -34.09 26.91
N GLU A 565 -38.52 -34.97 27.41
CA GLU A 565 -39.01 -34.89 28.80
C GLU A 565 -37.83 -35.05 29.76
N ILE A 566 -37.65 -34.05 30.63
CA ILE A 566 -36.76 -34.13 31.78
C ILE A 566 -37.64 -34.60 32.94
N GLY A 567 -37.42 -35.84 33.38
CA GLY A 567 -38.18 -36.45 34.48
C GLY A 567 -38.06 -35.64 35.78
N ASN A 568 -39.21 -35.32 36.37
CA ASN A 568 -39.30 -34.79 37.72
C ASN A 568 -38.84 -35.84 38.76
N ALA A 569 -38.19 -35.36 39.83
CA ALA A 569 -37.81 -36.19 40.97
C ALA A 569 -39.04 -36.75 41.73
N PRO A 570 -38.94 -37.91 42.40
CA PRO A 570 -40.06 -38.49 43.17
C PRO A 570 -40.32 -37.70 44.46
N ARG A 571 -41.60 -37.46 44.78
CA ARG A 571 -42.04 -37.05 46.13
C ARG A 571 -42.05 -38.27 47.08
N PRO A 572 -41.92 -38.07 48.41
CA PRO A 572 -42.03 -39.15 49.39
C PRO A 572 -43.46 -39.74 49.42
N ALA A 573 -43.54 -41.06 49.56
CA ALA A 573 -44.77 -41.83 49.52
C ALA A 573 -45.70 -41.59 50.72
N SER A 574 -47.00 -41.47 50.45
CA SER A 574 -48.09 -41.62 51.43
C SER A 574 -48.86 -42.92 51.17
N ALA A 575 -49.31 -43.54 52.26
CA ALA A 575 -49.86 -44.90 52.38
C ALA A 575 -51.14 -45.19 51.55
N PRO A 576 -51.48 -46.48 51.28
CA PRO A 576 -52.55 -46.87 50.38
C PRO A 576 -53.90 -47.06 51.10
N PRO A 577 -55.05 -46.83 50.42
CA PRO A 577 -56.32 -47.39 50.85
C PRO A 577 -56.88 -48.45 49.86
N VAL A 578 -57.24 -49.57 50.49
CA VAL A 578 -58.33 -50.57 50.30
C VAL A 578 -59.16 -50.62 48.99
N GLN A 579 -59.42 -51.85 48.54
CA GLN A 579 -60.14 -52.28 47.33
C GLN A 579 -61.69 -52.42 47.45
N ASN A 580 -62.31 -52.34 46.26
CA ASN A 580 -63.57 -52.97 45.74
C ASN A 580 -64.95 -52.40 46.15
N PRO A 581 -66.06 -52.63 45.38
CA PRO A 581 -66.25 -53.48 44.18
C PRO A 581 -67.01 -52.86 42.96
N MET A 582 -67.04 -53.65 41.87
CA MET A 582 -67.78 -53.48 40.60
C MET A 582 -69.33 -53.48 40.75
N PRO A 583 -70.09 -53.00 39.74
CA PRO A 583 -70.83 -53.94 38.88
C PRO A 583 -70.94 -53.55 37.38
N ALA A 584 -71.27 -54.54 36.54
CA ALA A 584 -71.66 -54.47 35.11
C ALA A 584 -73.20 -54.66 34.97
N PRO A 585 -73.88 -54.87 33.79
CA PRO A 585 -73.43 -54.99 32.37
C PRO A 585 -74.40 -54.43 31.25
N ALA A 586 -74.03 -54.73 29.98
CA ALA A 586 -74.86 -54.94 28.75
C ALA A 586 -75.13 -53.75 27.78
N GLY A 587 -75.02 -53.87 26.43
CA GLY A 587 -74.74 -55.03 25.59
C GLY A 587 -74.48 -54.74 24.09
N ARG A 588 -73.78 -55.71 23.44
CA ARG A 588 -73.85 -56.32 22.07
C ARG A 588 -74.56 -55.59 20.91
N LYS A 589 -74.22 -55.72 19.60
CA LYS A 589 -73.25 -56.43 18.70
C LYS A 589 -73.70 -56.01 17.24
N PRO A 590 -73.24 -56.55 16.07
CA PRO A 590 -72.08 -57.40 15.76
C PRO A 590 -71.26 -57.04 14.49
N ASP A 591 -69.99 -57.46 14.45
CA ASP A 591 -69.20 -57.71 13.22
C ASP A 591 -69.66 -59.02 12.55
N PRO A 592 -69.15 -59.34 11.33
CA PRO A 592 -68.18 -60.44 11.31
C PRO A 592 -67.08 -60.46 10.21
N PHE A 593 -65.87 -60.84 10.66
CA PHE A 593 -64.96 -61.91 10.15
C PHE A 593 -64.31 -61.78 8.74
N ASP A 594 -63.08 -62.22 8.46
CA ASP A 594 -61.90 -62.64 9.25
C ASP A 594 -60.73 -63.01 8.29
N ASP A 595 -59.57 -63.29 8.89
CA ASP A 595 -58.54 -64.27 8.49
C ASP A 595 -57.24 -63.86 7.75
N LEU A 596 -56.19 -63.81 8.59
CA LEU A 596 -54.74 -64.06 8.42
C LEU A 596 -54.46 -65.56 8.04
N PRO A 597 -53.22 -66.12 7.88
CA PRO A 597 -51.90 -65.67 8.41
C PRO A 597 -50.63 -65.94 7.55
N ALA A 598 -49.46 -65.51 8.07
CA ALA A 598 -48.09 -65.87 7.62
C ALA A 598 -47.61 -67.20 8.26
N PRO A 599 -46.50 -67.83 7.78
CA PRO A 599 -45.24 -67.77 8.56
C PRO A 599 -43.87 -67.98 7.81
N SER A 600 -42.79 -67.47 8.45
CA SER A 600 -41.44 -68.06 8.72
C SER A 600 -40.40 -68.51 7.65
N SER A 601 -39.25 -67.78 7.64
CA SER A 601 -37.84 -68.20 7.94
C SER A 601 -36.94 -69.12 7.05
N LEU A 602 -35.62 -68.79 7.04
CA LEU A 602 -34.38 -69.58 6.71
C LEU A 602 -34.00 -69.68 5.19
N THR A 603 -32.76 -69.63 4.67
CA THR A 603 -31.37 -69.65 5.19
C THR A 603 -30.35 -69.23 4.07
N ARG A 604 -29.28 -68.54 4.49
CA ARG A 604 -27.86 -68.49 4.04
C ARG A 604 -27.36 -69.32 2.82
N THR A 605 -26.61 -68.68 1.89
CA THR A 605 -25.22 -69.06 1.47
C THR A 605 -24.52 -68.01 0.58
N GLU A 606 -23.33 -67.56 1.01
CA GLU A 606 -22.19 -67.01 0.22
C GLU A 606 -21.49 -68.15 -0.60
N PRO A 607 -20.43 -67.94 -1.44
CA PRO A 607 -19.56 -66.76 -1.63
C PRO A 607 -19.18 -66.35 -3.08
N LYS A 608 -18.52 -65.18 -3.15
CA LYS A 608 -17.57 -64.61 -4.15
C LYS A 608 -16.66 -65.65 -4.87
N PRO A 609 -15.98 -65.34 -6.01
CA PRO A 609 -14.99 -64.25 -6.09
C PRO A 609 -14.91 -63.45 -7.42
N ALA A 610 -14.07 -62.44 -7.36
CA ALA A 610 -13.83 -61.38 -8.34
C ALA A 610 -12.72 -61.71 -9.37
N VAL A 611 -12.54 -60.78 -10.34
CA VAL A 611 -11.27 -60.16 -10.80
C VAL A 611 -11.04 -60.18 -12.34
N LYS A 612 -10.54 -59.02 -12.85
CA LYS A 612 -9.81 -58.71 -14.12
C LYS A 612 -10.67 -58.52 -15.39
N SER A 613 -10.37 -57.64 -16.33
CA SER A 613 -9.35 -56.57 -16.53
C SER A 613 -9.69 -55.84 -17.86
N ASP A 614 -9.23 -54.59 -18.00
CA ASP A 614 -9.24 -53.68 -19.19
C ASP A 614 -8.63 -54.31 -20.49
N PRO A 615 -8.44 -53.64 -21.68
CA PRO A 615 -8.46 -52.18 -22.00
C PRO A 615 -8.69 -51.67 -23.48
N PHE A 616 -8.55 -50.34 -23.68
CA PHE A 616 -8.13 -49.52 -24.88
C PHE A 616 -8.98 -49.58 -26.18
N ASP A 617 -9.24 -48.53 -26.98
CA ASP A 617 -8.36 -47.54 -27.64
C ASP A 617 -9.20 -46.45 -28.38
N ASP A 618 -8.64 -45.24 -28.57
CA ASP A 618 -8.63 -44.47 -29.84
C ASP A 618 -8.27 -43.00 -29.59
N LEU A 619 -7.12 -42.55 -30.12
CA LEU A 619 -6.91 -41.29 -30.87
C LEU A 619 -5.42 -41.11 -31.26
N PRO A 620 -5.09 -40.60 -32.47
CA PRO A 620 -3.73 -40.65 -33.03
C PRO A 620 -2.88 -39.36 -32.85
N MET A 621 -1.55 -39.57 -32.91
CA MET A 621 -0.43 -38.62 -32.86
C MET A 621 -0.22 -37.84 -34.17
N PRO A 622 0.70 -36.85 -34.17
CA PRO A 622 1.93 -37.08 -34.95
C PRO A 622 3.24 -36.79 -34.19
N VAL A 623 4.30 -37.40 -34.71
CA VAL A 623 5.65 -37.56 -34.15
C VAL A 623 6.64 -36.63 -34.87
N THR A 624 7.58 -36.00 -34.15
CA THR A 624 9.01 -35.94 -34.55
C THR A 624 9.89 -35.72 -33.31
N SER A 625 10.84 -36.63 -33.10
CA SER A 625 11.85 -36.64 -32.03
C SER A 625 13.22 -36.15 -32.53
N GLY A 626 13.87 -35.25 -31.78
CA GLY A 626 15.30 -34.94 -31.89
C GLY A 626 16.09 -35.43 -30.65
N PRO A 627 17.42 -35.62 -30.74
CA PRO A 627 18.19 -36.36 -29.72
C PRO A 627 18.47 -35.53 -28.46
N ARG A 628 18.51 -36.23 -27.32
CA ARG A 628 18.81 -35.71 -25.98
C ARG A 628 20.30 -35.35 -25.83
N PRO A 629 20.67 -34.16 -25.30
CA PRO A 629 22.06 -33.84 -24.99
C PRO A 629 22.56 -34.55 -23.71
N PRO A 630 23.88 -34.82 -23.58
CA PRO A 630 24.46 -35.55 -22.45
C PRO A 630 24.58 -34.69 -21.19
N ALA A 631 24.58 -35.35 -20.04
CA ALA A 631 24.70 -34.73 -18.72
C ALA A 631 26.07 -34.04 -18.53
N PRO A 632 26.13 -32.87 -17.86
CA PRO A 632 27.39 -32.19 -17.61
C PRO A 632 28.24 -32.90 -16.54
N SER A 633 29.52 -33.04 -16.88
CA SER A 633 30.63 -33.54 -16.07
C SER A 633 30.88 -32.72 -14.81
N GLY A 634 31.24 -33.39 -13.71
CA GLY A 634 31.58 -32.78 -12.43
C GLY A 634 32.84 -31.88 -12.47
N PRO A 635 33.03 -31.02 -11.45
CA PRO A 635 34.08 -30.01 -11.44
C PRO A 635 35.48 -30.59 -11.11
N PRO A 636 36.57 -29.93 -11.58
CA PRO A 636 37.93 -30.43 -11.46
C PRO A 636 38.50 -30.28 -10.04
N LYS A 637 39.38 -31.21 -9.67
CA LYS A 637 40.21 -31.14 -8.45
C LYS A 637 41.33 -30.11 -8.62
N GLY A 638 41.51 -29.24 -7.62
CA GLY A 638 42.80 -28.62 -7.34
C GLY A 638 42.75 -27.17 -6.84
N SER A 639 42.75 -26.98 -5.52
CA SER A 639 43.73 -26.15 -4.81
C SER A 639 43.53 -26.29 -3.30
N VAL A 640 44.64 -26.50 -2.59
CA VAL A 640 44.73 -26.73 -1.14
C VAL A 640 44.72 -25.38 -0.40
N PRO A 641 43.88 -25.18 0.63
CA PRO A 641 44.05 -24.10 1.60
C PRO A 641 44.77 -24.60 2.88
N PRO A 642 45.45 -23.71 3.63
CA PRO A 642 46.24 -24.09 4.79
C PRO A 642 45.38 -24.47 6.00
N THR A 643 45.96 -25.33 6.82
CA THR A 643 45.45 -25.94 8.06
C THR A 643 44.86 -24.95 9.06
N ARG A 644 43.67 -25.27 9.58
CA ARG A 644 43.02 -24.61 10.73
C ARG A 644 43.41 -25.32 12.04
N PRO A 645 43.70 -24.59 13.14
CA PRO A 645 43.98 -25.20 14.44
C PRO A 645 42.74 -25.84 15.07
N SER A 646 42.98 -26.92 15.82
CA SER A 646 42.04 -27.81 16.50
C SER A 646 41.21 -27.12 17.59
N ALA A 647 39.92 -27.49 17.67
CA ALA A 647 38.98 -27.04 18.71
C ALA A 647 39.15 -27.82 20.03
N PRO A 648 38.87 -27.21 21.20
CA PRO A 648 39.01 -27.84 22.51
C PRO A 648 37.87 -28.82 22.85
N PRO A 649 38.09 -29.78 23.77
CA PRO A 649 37.15 -30.85 24.08
C PRO A 649 35.92 -30.36 24.86
N GLY A 650 34.76 -30.94 24.53
CA GLY A 650 33.49 -30.67 25.20
C GLY A 650 33.38 -31.28 26.61
N PRO A 651 32.49 -30.74 27.46
CA PRO A 651 32.38 -31.15 28.87
C PRO A 651 31.72 -32.53 29.05
N PRO A 652 32.06 -33.27 30.14
CA PRO A 652 31.61 -34.63 30.38
C PRO A 652 30.13 -34.72 30.81
N LYS A 653 29.47 -35.81 30.38
CA LYS A 653 28.08 -36.17 30.73
C LYS A 653 27.94 -36.49 32.23
N PRO A 654 26.87 -36.05 32.92
CA PRO A 654 26.61 -36.40 34.31
C PRO A 654 26.18 -37.86 34.48
N THR A 655 26.77 -38.50 35.49
CA THR A 655 26.48 -39.83 36.03
C THR A 655 25.12 -39.86 36.72
N THR A 656 24.29 -40.86 36.42
CA THR A 656 23.02 -41.14 37.10
C THR A 656 23.28 -41.70 38.50
N VAL A 657 22.89 -40.94 39.53
CA VAL A 657 22.79 -41.37 40.93
C VAL A 657 21.38 -41.92 41.16
N SER A 658 21.28 -43.12 41.74
CA SER A 658 20.01 -43.71 42.19
C SER A 658 19.50 -42.97 43.45
N PRO A 659 18.20 -42.67 43.59
CA PRO A 659 17.65 -42.12 44.83
C PRO A 659 17.45 -43.19 45.92
N PRO A 660 17.51 -42.82 47.21
CA PRO A 660 17.32 -43.74 48.33
C PRO A 660 15.84 -44.11 48.55
N ALA A 661 15.64 -45.25 49.21
CA ALA A 661 14.35 -45.84 49.55
C ALA A 661 13.45 -44.91 50.40
N GLY A 662 12.18 -44.82 50.00
CA GLY A 662 11.07 -44.20 50.75
C GLY A 662 9.94 -45.22 51.01
N PRO A 663 9.01 -44.91 51.93
CA PRO A 663 8.51 -45.86 52.93
C PRO A 663 7.40 -46.80 52.47
N THR A 664 7.37 -47.95 53.14
CA THR A 664 6.35 -48.99 53.16
C THR A 664 4.95 -48.45 53.51
N SER A 665 4.05 -48.39 52.53
CA SER A 665 2.70 -48.97 52.62
C SER A 665 2.05 -48.94 51.23
N LEU A 666 1.71 -50.11 50.69
CA LEU A 666 1.01 -50.25 49.41
C LEU A 666 -0.41 -49.69 49.56
N ALA A 667 -0.60 -48.42 49.18
CA ALA A 667 -1.92 -47.94 48.80
C ALA A 667 -2.38 -48.74 47.57
N ALA A 668 -3.61 -49.23 47.57
CA ALA A 668 -4.18 -49.97 46.44
C ALA A 668 -3.91 -49.21 45.14
N ALA A 669 -3.44 -49.91 44.11
CA ALA A 669 -2.85 -49.34 42.90
C ALA A 669 -3.68 -48.18 42.30
N ASP A 670 -5.00 -48.19 42.46
CA ASP A 670 -5.95 -47.25 41.89
C ASP A 670 -6.21 -45.97 42.72
N GLN A 671 -5.47 -45.74 43.82
CA GLN A 671 -5.68 -44.57 44.69
C GLN A 671 -4.61 -43.49 44.52
N CYS A 672 -5.04 -42.22 44.46
CA CYS A 672 -4.12 -41.08 44.46
C CYS A 672 -3.26 -41.07 45.74
N PRO A 673 -1.92 -40.97 45.66
CA PRO A 673 -1.07 -41.00 46.84
C PRO A 673 -1.22 -39.77 47.76
N GLY A 674 -2.01 -38.76 47.36
CA GLY A 674 -2.20 -37.52 48.11
C GLY A 674 -3.51 -37.54 48.87
N CYS A 675 -4.62 -37.75 48.16
CA CYS A 675 -5.97 -37.71 48.74
C CYS A 675 -6.64 -39.09 48.87
N LYS A 676 -5.92 -40.19 48.59
CA LYS A 676 -6.37 -41.60 48.66
C LYS A 676 -7.65 -41.94 47.87
N ARG A 677 -8.06 -41.06 46.96
CA ARG A 677 -9.28 -41.21 46.15
C ARG A 677 -9.01 -42.20 45.01
N LYS A 678 -9.93 -43.15 44.76
CA LYS A 678 -9.83 -44.07 43.63
C LYS A 678 -10.03 -43.32 42.32
N VAL A 679 -9.10 -43.46 41.38
CA VAL A 679 -9.15 -42.85 40.05
C VAL A 679 -8.95 -43.95 39.01
N ALA A 680 -9.98 -44.21 38.21
CA ALA A 680 -9.92 -45.20 37.13
C ALA A 680 -8.98 -44.72 36.01
N GLY A 681 -8.16 -45.62 35.46
CA GLY A 681 -7.22 -45.32 34.38
C GLY A 681 -5.99 -46.23 34.40
N ARG A 682 -5.04 -46.04 33.48
CA ARG A 682 -3.76 -46.78 33.47
C ARG A 682 -2.72 -46.07 34.36
N PRO A 683 -1.89 -46.79 35.15
CA PRO A 683 -0.81 -46.18 35.94
C PRO A 683 0.08 -45.25 35.09
N GLY A 684 0.44 -44.07 35.59
CA GLY A 684 1.19 -43.04 34.85
C GLY A 684 0.34 -42.15 33.93
N ALA A 685 -0.94 -42.48 33.73
CA ALA A 685 -1.92 -41.65 33.02
C ALA A 685 -3.10 -41.24 33.92
N ARG A 686 -3.06 -41.54 35.23
CA ARG A 686 -4.13 -41.18 36.18
C ARG A 686 -3.89 -39.77 36.66
N TYR A 687 -4.86 -38.88 36.44
CA TYR A 687 -4.79 -37.50 36.90
C TYR A 687 -5.72 -37.29 38.10
N CYS A 688 -5.14 -36.90 39.25
CA CYS A 688 -5.92 -36.51 40.42
C CYS A 688 -6.28 -35.03 40.35
N MET A 689 -7.54 -34.71 40.05
CA MET A 689 -8.02 -33.32 40.01
C MET A 689 -8.00 -32.61 41.38
N MET A 690 -8.00 -33.35 42.49
CA MET A 690 -7.92 -32.78 43.84
C MET A 690 -6.49 -32.40 44.24
N CYS A 691 -5.49 -33.12 43.71
CA CYS A 691 -4.07 -32.87 44.02
C CYS A 691 -3.31 -32.24 42.84
N ASP A 692 -4.01 -31.95 41.75
CA ASP A 692 -3.49 -31.40 40.49
C ASP A 692 -2.18 -32.06 40.02
N ARG A 693 -2.18 -33.40 40.02
CA ARG A 693 -1.01 -34.19 39.62
C ARG A 693 -1.39 -35.49 38.94
N THR A 694 -0.57 -35.90 37.98
CA THR A 694 -0.57 -37.22 37.38
C THR A 694 0.20 -38.21 38.25
N PHE A 695 -0.28 -39.45 38.35
CA PHE A 695 0.34 -40.54 39.12
C PHE A 695 0.09 -41.91 38.48
#